data_AF-A0A411YWN7-F1
#
_entry.id   AF-A0A411YWN7-F1
#
_cell.length_a   1.000
_cell.length_b   1.000
_cell.length_c   1.000
_cell.angle_alpha   90.00
_cell.angle_beta   90.00
_cell.angle_gamma   90.00
#
_symmetry.space_group_name_H-M   'P 1'
#
loop_
_entity.id
_entity.type
_entity.pdbx_description
1 polymer ?
#
loop_
_entity_poly.entity_id
_entity_poly.type
_entity_poly.pdbx_seq_one_letter_code
_entity_poly.pdbx_strand_id
1 'polypeptide(L)'
;MAKDYAVGIGAGDGSAAIRQAALREVGDAAGSVATTAQVAVGDTFGGTITAQDADWVRVELVAGHTYVFTAYGTGGGAGLRDPMLTVRDGGGRQVAFNDDAEPGAGNLMSMVRFTPATSGVYYLDVRGVGGQTGQYTLRTATDVFTIEQAASQLTDMGWGITGSALRLAGVSAGSTLTVNLTALSPEGRELARMALETWTAYTGINFVETASAGATISFRDHDPQAGTGLYAFAGPANISLDGSYTSGQVTISAGWLGTFGTTYGSYSYLTYLHEIGHALGLGHGGFYDGNAVYGRDNHYRNDSYQMTIMSYFALDENSYVTGTSFLPLTPMPADILAMQTLYGVSPAVFAGDTVWGAYSNIGGRLGVAMSVMFDGAARPGWMVGGQAFGFTIVDGGGVDTMNFSRTSAAQLIDMRPGGISNVYGQVGTVVVALGTVIENAVGGTGADTIYGNDADNFFMPLAGNDVIYAGAGNDVVWASFGNDFVDAGDGNDEVWGAQGNDTLYGGNGSDTLGGGIGNDFLYGGAGPDQVWGGDGHDLVNGGLGADVIAGGVGRDTLYGGDGDDIIYGALDNDQAYGGAGDDFIWGGPGNDLIFGGDGNDTIAPGLDNDTVSGGAGADTFVFYRNNAVTRITDFSPAEGDRLELYHTLWAWQFGTLTSQQIESQFASLDGNGNTVLSFGGAGTTIVLVGFTDIDALDQHISIF
;
A
#
# COMPACT_ATOMS: atom_id res chain seq x y z
N MET A 1 9.33 -32.46 -18.49
CA MET A 1 9.92 -31.85 -19.70
C MET A 1 8.80 -31.08 -20.36
N ALA A 2 8.66 -29.79 -20.02
CA ALA A 2 7.95 -28.88 -20.91
C ALA A 2 8.80 -28.71 -22.18
N LYS A 3 8.14 -28.53 -23.31
CA LYS A 3 8.76 -28.32 -24.61
C LYS A 3 8.03 -27.16 -25.23
N ASP A 4 8.46 -25.95 -24.96
CA ASP A 4 8.04 -24.84 -25.77
C ASP A 4 8.76 -24.98 -27.12
N TYR A 5 7.97 -25.19 -28.18
CA TYR A 5 8.54 -25.40 -29.51
C TYR A 5 9.32 -24.15 -29.91
N ALA A 6 10.63 -24.29 -30.11
CA ALA A 6 11.47 -23.28 -30.74
C ALA A 6 10.76 -22.75 -32.00
N VAL A 7 10.37 -21.48 -31.96
CA VAL A 7 9.51 -20.89 -32.99
C VAL A 7 10.29 -20.76 -34.29
N GLY A 8 9.86 -21.52 -35.30
CA GLY A 8 10.31 -21.37 -36.67
C GLY A 8 9.67 -20.15 -37.32
N ILE A 9 10.42 -19.05 -37.45
CA ILE A 9 9.95 -17.80 -38.07
C ILE A 9 9.97 -17.95 -39.60
N GLY A 10 8.81 -17.79 -40.26
CA GLY A 10 8.72 -17.62 -41.71
C GLY A 10 9.06 -16.16 -42.08
N ALA A 11 10.22 -15.94 -42.69
CA ALA A 11 10.71 -14.60 -43.05
C ALA A 11 9.86 -13.90 -44.13
N GLY A 12 9.52 -12.61 -43.90
CA GLY A 12 8.84 -11.75 -44.88
C GLY A 12 8.08 -10.54 -44.31
N ASP A 13 8.83 -9.54 -43.83
CA ASP A 13 8.46 -8.15 -43.43
C ASP A 13 6.99 -7.78 -43.07
N GLY A 14 6.81 -7.22 -41.87
CA GLY A 14 5.66 -6.36 -41.55
C GLY A 14 5.52 -5.99 -40.06
N SER A 15 5.88 -4.74 -39.73
CA SER A 15 5.49 -3.92 -38.55
C SER A 15 5.84 -4.36 -37.12
N ALA A 16 6.88 -3.72 -36.55
CA ALA A 16 7.20 -3.68 -35.13
C ALA A 16 6.32 -2.65 -34.39
N ALA A 17 5.54 -3.11 -33.41
CA ALA A 17 4.87 -2.22 -32.47
C ALA A 17 4.44 -2.94 -31.19
N ILE A 18 5.37 -3.17 -30.26
CA ILE A 18 5.15 -3.04 -28.81
C ILE A 18 6.52 -2.63 -28.20
N ARG A 19 6.63 -1.36 -27.80
CA ARG A 19 7.78 -0.61 -27.24
C ARG A 19 9.08 -0.53 -28.07
N GLN A 20 9.37 0.67 -28.60
CA GLN A 20 10.73 1.06 -28.99
C GLN A 20 11.59 1.22 -27.72
N ALA A 21 12.89 0.92 -27.81
CA ALA A 21 13.84 1.28 -26.76
C ALA A 21 13.63 2.73 -26.32
N ALA A 22 13.61 2.96 -25.00
CA ALA A 22 13.37 4.29 -24.43
C ALA A 22 14.45 5.28 -24.87
N LEU A 23 15.68 4.78 -25.02
CA LEU A 23 16.81 5.50 -25.56
C LEU A 23 17.28 4.79 -26.83
N ARG A 24 17.67 5.59 -27.83
CA ARG A 24 18.31 5.09 -29.04
C ARG A 24 19.64 5.78 -29.21
N GLU A 25 20.55 5.03 -29.77
CA GLU A 25 21.80 5.55 -30.29
C GLU A 25 21.54 6.73 -31.25
N VAL A 26 22.15 7.89 -30.96
CA VAL A 26 22.11 9.09 -31.80
C VAL A 26 23.50 9.28 -32.43
N GLY A 27 23.82 8.40 -33.38
CA GLY A 27 25.16 8.22 -33.92
C GLY A 27 26.02 7.25 -33.10
N ASP A 28 27.06 6.70 -33.73
CA ASP A 28 27.92 5.62 -33.24
C ASP A 28 28.33 5.77 -31.77
N ALA A 29 27.93 4.83 -30.92
CA ALA A 29 28.22 4.82 -29.50
C ALA A 29 29.66 4.36 -29.25
N ALA A 30 30.61 5.27 -29.45
CA ALA A 30 32.05 4.99 -29.40
C ALA A 30 32.47 3.93 -28.35
N GLY A 31 33.17 2.88 -28.80
CA GLY A 31 33.67 1.78 -27.97
C GLY A 31 34.81 2.13 -27.01
N SER A 32 34.66 3.21 -26.25
CA SER A 32 35.64 3.75 -25.30
C SER A 32 34.96 4.60 -24.23
N VAL A 33 35.72 5.03 -23.22
CA VAL A 33 35.27 5.96 -22.18
C VAL A 33 34.86 7.35 -22.71
N ALA A 34 35.09 7.64 -24.00
CA ALA A 34 34.67 8.87 -24.65
C ALA A 34 33.21 8.81 -25.18
N THR A 35 32.50 7.69 -25.00
CA THR A 35 31.10 7.57 -25.39
C THR A 35 30.23 8.67 -24.79
N THR A 36 29.23 9.12 -25.55
CA THR A 36 28.16 10.00 -25.06
C THR A 36 26.86 9.24 -24.83
N ALA A 37 26.80 7.95 -25.23
CA ALA A 37 25.64 7.11 -24.96
C ALA A 37 25.56 6.83 -23.46
N GLN A 38 24.38 7.04 -22.88
CA GLN A 38 24.14 6.83 -21.45
C GLN A 38 22.75 6.26 -21.22
N VAL A 39 22.60 5.55 -20.11
CA VAL A 39 21.38 4.88 -19.69
C VAL A 39 21.27 4.94 -18.16
N ALA A 40 20.08 5.14 -17.62
CA ALA A 40 19.85 4.96 -16.19
C ALA A 40 19.49 3.49 -15.90
N VAL A 41 19.72 3.04 -14.67
CA VAL A 41 19.27 1.71 -14.26
C VAL A 41 17.74 1.65 -14.35
N GLY A 42 17.21 0.69 -15.10
CA GLY A 42 15.77 0.55 -15.39
C GLY A 42 15.41 0.89 -16.84
N ASP A 43 16.28 1.62 -17.55
CA ASP A 43 16.05 1.99 -18.94
C ASP A 43 16.42 0.87 -19.93
N THR A 44 15.91 1.03 -21.15
CA THR A 44 16.31 0.25 -22.33
C THR A 44 16.99 1.15 -23.36
N PHE A 45 18.04 0.63 -23.99
CA PHE A 45 18.83 1.30 -25.02
C PHE A 45 18.85 0.47 -26.29
N GLY A 46 18.56 1.07 -27.45
CA GLY A 46 18.67 0.41 -28.75
C GLY A 46 19.88 0.92 -29.53
N GLY A 47 20.71 0.01 -30.03
CA GLY A 47 21.90 0.31 -30.84
C GLY A 47 22.02 -0.59 -32.07
N THR A 48 23.02 -0.31 -32.91
CA THR A 48 23.31 -1.11 -34.11
C THR A 48 24.79 -1.43 -34.20
N ILE A 49 25.15 -2.70 -33.95
CA ILE A 49 26.53 -3.16 -34.13
C ILE A 49 26.85 -3.29 -35.62
N THR A 50 27.83 -2.52 -36.07
CA THR A 50 28.44 -2.64 -37.41
C THR A 50 29.73 -3.49 -37.37
N ALA A 51 30.45 -3.61 -38.49
CA ALA A 51 31.61 -4.50 -38.56
C ALA A 51 32.79 -3.96 -37.72
N GLN A 52 33.28 -4.74 -36.75
CA GLN A 52 34.32 -4.36 -35.76
C GLN A 52 33.88 -3.26 -34.79
N ASP A 53 32.58 -3.11 -34.63
CA ASP A 53 31.95 -2.14 -33.77
C ASP A 53 31.83 -2.65 -32.32
N ALA A 54 31.80 -1.70 -31.39
CA ALA A 54 31.57 -1.95 -29.99
C ALA A 54 30.88 -0.74 -29.39
N ASP A 55 29.65 -0.95 -28.93
CA ASP A 55 28.86 0.13 -28.36
C ASP A 55 29.06 0.17 -26.85
N TRP A 56 29.66 1.26 -26.35
CA TRP A 56 29.78 1.48 -24.92
C TRP A 56 28.67 2.43 -24.46
N VAL A 57 27.83 1.96 -23.55
CA VAL A 57 26.75 2.74 -22.94
C VAL A 57 27.10 3.02 -21.47
N ARG A 58 27.20 4.31 -21.11
CA ARG A 58 27.51 4.78 -19.76
C ARG A 58 26.35 4.51 -18.81
N VAL A 59 26.63 3.96 -17.63
CA VAL A 59 25.66 3.76 -16.55
C VAL A 59 26.28 4.12 -15.19
N GLU A 60 25.51 4.75 -14.31
CA GLU A 60 25.94 5.05 -12.93
C GLU A 60 25.44 3.96 -11.99
N LEU A 61 26.38 3.34 -11.26
CA LEU A 61 26.09 2.24 -10.34
C LEU A 61 26.52 2.58 -8.92
N VAL A 62 25.82 2.02 -7.94
CA VAL A 62 26.07 2.21 -6.51
C VAL A 62 26.73 0.95 -5.95
N ALA A 63 27.83 1.11 -5.20
CA ALA A 63 28.55 0.02 -4.56
C ALA A 63 27.61 -0.89 -3.76
N GLY A 64 27.80 -2.21 -3.88
CA GLY A 64 27.04 -3.20 -3.11
C GLY A 64 25.64 -3.53 -3.64
N HIS A 65 25.11 -2.78 -4.62
CA HIS A 65 23.86 -3.14 -5.29
C HIS A 65 24.12 -4.09 -6.45
N THR A 66 23.35 -5.18 -6.56
CA THR A 66 23.46 -6.09 -7.70
C THR A 66 22.56 -5.63 -8.83
N TYR A 67 23.11 -5.61 -10.04
CA TYR A 67 22.44 -5.23 -11.28
C TYR A 67 22.44 -6.39 -12.26
N VAL A 68 21.43 -6.42 -13.12
CA VAL A 68 21.32 -7.34 -14.24
C VAL A 68 21.26 -6.53 -15.53
N PHE A 69 22.20 -6.80 -16.43
CA PHE A 69 22.27 -6.21 -17.74
C PHE A 69 22.03 -7.30 -18.78
N THR A 70 21.13 -7.05 -19.74
CA THR A 70 20.80 -8.03 -20.77
C THR A 70 20.89 -7.37 -22.14
N ALA A 71 21.71 -7.93 -23.04
CA ALA A 71 21.81 -7.53 -24.43
C ALA A 71 21.21 -8.61 -25.32
N TYR A 72 20.35 -8.23 -26.26
CA TYR A 72 19.69 -9.17 -27.18
C TYR A 72 19.50 -8.51 -28.55
N GLY A 73 19.62 -9.28 -29.64
CA GLY A 73 19.37 -8.74 -30.98
C GLY A 73 17.90 -8.40 -31.17
N THR A 74 17.51 -7.36 -31.91
CA THR A 74 16.10 -6.93 -32.02
C THR A 74 15.22 -7.78 -32.96
N GLY A 75 15.65 -8.99 -33.32
CA GLY A 75 14.90 -9.92 -34.18
C GLY A 75 14.92 -9.59 -35.68
N GLY A 76 14.32 -10.47 -36.48
CA GLY A 76 14.27 -10.36 -37.94
C GLY A 76 15.62 -10.57 -38.66
N GLY A 77 15.67 -10.25 -39.96
CA GLY A 77 16.89 -10.40 -40.77
C GLY A 77 18.02 -9.41 -40.42
N ALA A 78 17.73 -8.38 -39.62
CA ALA A 78 18.64 -7.29 -39.26
C ALA A 78 19.06 -7.29 -37.77
N GLY A 79 18.51 -8.18 -36.93
CA GLY A 79 18.87 -8.29 -35.52
C GLY A 79 20.24 -8.93 -35.32
N LEU A 80 20.95 -8.49 -34.27
CA LEU A 80 22.23 -9.06 -33.86
C LEU A 80 22.02 -10.48 -33.35
N ARG A 81 22.50 -11.49 -34.08
CA ARG A 81 22.21 -12.89 -33.77
C ARG A 81 23.01 -13.47 -32.62
N ASP A 82 24.07 -12.79 -32.20
CA ASP A 82 25.03 -13.26 -31.20
C ASP A 82 25.63 -12.09 -30.43
N PRO A 83 24.84 -11.43 -29.56
CA PRO A 83 25.32 -10.34 -28.74
C PRO A 83 26.23 -10.89 -27.64
N MET A 84 27.36 -10.22 -27.41
CA MET A 84 28.18 -10.36 -26.20
C MET A 84 28.03 -9.11 -25.33
N LEU A 85 28.11 -9.28 -24.01
CA LEU A 85 27.99 -8.17 -23.05
C LEU A 85 29.17 -8.15 -22.07
N THR A 86 29.85 -7.01 -22.00
CA THR A 86 30.93 -6.75 -21.05
C THR A 86 30.58 -5.58 -20.15
N VAL A 87 30.84 -5.70 -18.84
CA VAL A 87 30.80 -4.56 -17.92
C VAL A 87 32.23 -4.09 -17.69
N ARG A 88 32.43 -2.78 -17.82
CA ARG A 88 33.73 -2.11 -17.66
C ARG A 88 33.66 -1.03 -16.59
N ASP A 89 34.75 -0.87 -15.83
CA ASP A 89 34.88 0.19 -14.83
C ASP A 89 35.08 1.58 -15.47
N GLY A 90 35.13 2.62 -14.64
CA GLY A 90 35.33 4.01 -15.09
C GLY A 90 36.63 4.26 -15.85
N GLY A 91 37.62 3.36 -15.76
CA GLY A 91 38.85 3.37 -16.53
C GLY A 91 38.79 2.56 -17.84
N GLY A 92 37.65 1.93 -18.14
CA GLY A 92 37.43 1.09 -19.31
C GLY A 92 37.94 -0.35 -19.16
N ARG A 93 38.39 -0.76 -17.96
CA ARG A 93 38.85 -2.13 -17.71
C ARG A 93 37.63 -3.03 -17.53
N GLN A 94 37.66 -4.18 -18.19
CA GLN A 94 36.65 -5.23 -18.01
C GLN A 94 36.63 -5.75 -16.57
N VAL A 95 35.44 -5.74 -15.97
CA VAL A 95 35.18 -6.21 -14.60
C VAL A 95 34.15 -7.34 -14.54
N ALA A 96 33.31 -7.48 -15.57
CA ALA A 96 32.47 -8.66 -15.78
C ALA A 96 32.22 -8.88 -17.28
N PHE A 97 31.87 -10.10 -17.66
CA PHE A 97 31.63 -10.49 -19.05
C PHE A 97 30.73 -11.71 -19.09
N ASN A 98 29.83 -11.74 -20.07
CA ASN A 98 29.12 -12.93 -20.48
C ASN A 98 28.78 -12.85 -21.98
N ASP A 99 28.88 -13.98 -22.68
CA ASP A 99 28.50 -14.14 -24.09
C ASP A 99 27.23 -14.98 -24.30
N ASP A 100 26.73 -15.69 -23.28
CA ASP A 100 25.51 -16.50 -23.38
C ASP A 100 24.64 -16.44 -22.12
N ALA A 101 23.31 -16.42 -22.24
CA ALA A 101 22.42 -16.56 -21.08
C ALA A 101 22.33 -18.00 -20.53
N GLU A 102 22.43 -19.02 -21.40
CA GLU A 102 22.50 -20.44 -21.03
C GLU A 102 23.58 -21.18 -21.84
N PRO A 103 24.36 -22.10 -21.23
CA PRO A 103 25.32 -22.92 -21.98
C PRO A 103 24.62 -23.85 -22.98
N GLY A 104 24.66 -23.52 -24.27
CA GLY A 104 24.24 -24.41 -25.37
C GLY A 104 22.85 -24.16 -25.97
N ALA A 105 22.13 -23.12 -25.54
CA ALA A 105 20.95 -22.60 -26.24
C ALA A 105 21.38 -21.57 -27.29
N GLY A 106 20.74 -21.56 -28.47
CA GLY A 106 21.17 -20.72 -29.59
C GLY A 106 21.25 -19.22 -29.25
N ASN A 107 22.49 -18.73 -29.20
CA ASN A 107 23.14 -17.42 -29.19
C ASN A 107 22.34 -16.09 -29.30
N LEU A 108 21.04 -15.95 -29.08
CA LEU A 108 20.34 -14.68 -29.35
C LEU A 108 20.48 -13.60 -28.25
N MET A 109 21.11 -13.91 -27.11
CA MET A 109 21.17 -13.02 -25.94
C MET A 109 22.37 -13.25 -25.03
N SER A 110 22.80 -12.18 -24.36
CA SER A 110 23.85 -12.14 -23.35
C SER A 110 23.36 -11.46 -22.07
N MET A 111 23.69 -12.01 -20.91
CA MET A 111 23.29 -11.45 -19.62
C MET A 111 24.45 -11.37 -18.64
N VAL A 112 24.69 -10.21 -18.04
CA VAL A 112 25.68 -10.04 -16.97
C VAL A 112 25.00 -9.62 -15.68
N ARG A 113 25.20 -10.41 -14.62
CA ARG A 113 24.87 -10.04 -13.24
C ARG A 113 26.11 -9.49 -12.55
N PHE A 114 26.05 -8.26 -12.04
CA PHE A 114 27.22 -7.55 -11.54
C PHE A 114 26.93 -6.73 -10.28
N THR A 115 27.82 -6.84 -9.29
CA THR A 115 27.81 -6.03 -8.06
C THR A 115 29.08 -5.17 -8.04
N PRO A 116 28.99 -3.85 -8.22
CA PRO A 116 30.16 -2.99 -8.19
C PRO A 116 30.72 -2.90 -6.77
N ALA A 117 32.05 -2.94 -6.65
CA ALA A 117 32.74 -2.73 -5.38
C ALA A 117 32.84 -1.24 -4.99
N THR A 118 32.64 -0.34 -5.96
CA THR A 118 32.75 1.12 -5.80
C THR A 118 31.64 1.82 -6.54
N SER A 119 31.03 2.84 -5.95
CA SER A 119 30.04 3.66 -6.65
C SER A 119 30.72 4.51 -7.73
N GLY A 120 30.07 4.67 -8.87
CA GLY A 120 30.58 5.52 -9.94
C GLY A 120 30.13 5.07 -11.32
N VAL A 121 30.88 5.52 -12.32
CA VAL A 121 30.58 5.27 -13.73
C VAL A 121 31.12 3.93 -14.15
N TYR A 122 30.25 3.16 -14.82
CA TYR A 122 30.57 1.93 -15.52
C TYR A 122 30.11 2.04 -16.98
N TYR A 123 30.63 1.16 -17.83
CA TYR A 123 30.25 1.09 -19.25
C TYR A 123 29.78 -0.32 -19.59
N LEU A 124 28.65 -0.40 -20.28
CA LEU A 124 28.08 -1.60 -20.84
C LEU A 124 28.53 -1.70 -22.30
N ASP A 125 29.45 -2.61 -22.59
CA ASP A 125 30.08 -2.83 -23.90
C ASP A 125 29.38 -3.99 -24.60
N VAL A 126 28.58 -3.66 -25.63
CA VAL A 126 27.84 -4.61 -26.46
C VAL A 126 28.58 -4.81 -27.78
N ARG A 127 28.74 -6.08 -28.20
CA ARG A 127 29.32 -6.42 -29.51
C ARG A 127 28.66 -7.66 -30.11
N GLY A 128 28.97 -7.94 -31.38
CA GLY A 128 28.65 -9.22 -32.01
C GLY A 128 29.80 -10.22 -31.95
N VAL A 129 29.54 -11.44 -31.48
CA VAL A 129 30.53 -12.53 -31.50
C VAL A 129 30.96 -12.82 -32.94
N GLY A 130 32.26 -13.02 -33.14
CA GLY A 130 32.80 -13.34 -34.47
C GLY A 130 32.65 -12.22 -35.52
N GLY A 131 32.37 -10.99 -35.09
CA GLY A 131 32.17 -9.85 -36.00
C GLY A 131 30.77 -9.79 -36.61
N GLN A 132 29.79 -10.44 -35.97
CA GLN A 132 28.39 -10.29 -36.34
C GLN A 132 27.91 -8.84 -36.20
N THR A 133 27.00 -8.47 -37.07
CA THR A 133 26.42 -7.12 -37.14
C THR A 133 24.91 -7.22 -37.02
N GLY A 134 24.29 -6.18 -36.46
CA GLY A 134 22.84 -6.10 -36.38
C GLY A 134 22.38 -5.19 -35.26
N GLN A 135 21.08 -4.96 -35.24
CA GLN A 135 20.42 -4.19 -34.20
C GLN A 135 20.30 -4.98 -32.91
N TYR A 136 20.49 -4.32 -31.77
CA TYR A 136 20.30 -4.90 -30.45
C TYR A 136 19.54 -3.96 -29.53
N THR A 137 18.97 -4.53 -28.48
CA THR A 137 18.47 -3.82 -27.32
C THR A 137 19.28 -4.25 -26.11
N LEU A 138 19.69 -3.26 -25.32
CA LEU A 138 20.31 -3.40 -24.02
C LEU A 138 19.29 -2.99 -22.95
N ARG A 139 19.01 -3.88 -22.01
CA ARG A 139 18.15 -3.62 -20.86
C ARG A 139 19.01 -3.57 -19.60
N THR A 140 18.70 -2.60 -18.74
CA THR A 140 19.35 -2.46 -17.44
C THR A 140 18.31 -2.55 -16.33
N ALA A 141 18.63 -3.26 -15.26
CA ALA A 141 17.75 -3.37 -14.11
C ALA A 141 18.55 -3.65 -12.83
N THR A 142 17.91 -3.41 -11.68
CA THR A 142 18.32 -4.04 -10.43
C THR A 142 18.07 -5.54 -10.51
N ASP A 143 18.78 -6.30 -9.68
CA ASP A 143 18.61 -7.76 -9.60
C ASP A 143 17.29 -8.20 -8.91
N VAL A 144 16.43 -7.24 -8.58
CA VAL A 144 15.09 -7.42 -8.04
C VAL A 144 14.18 -6.62 -8.96
N PHE A 145 13.22 -7.28 -9.58
CA PHE A 145 12.33 -6.65 -10.55
C PHE A 145 11.09 -6.09 -9.85
N THR A 146 10.62 -4.93 -10.32
CA THR A 146 9.26 -4.47 -10.01
C THR A 146 8.22 -5.32 -10.77
N ILE A 147 6.94 -5.19 -10.41
CA ILE A 147 5.84 -5.88 -11.11
C ILE A 147 5.83 -5.52 -12.60
N GLU A 148 6.07 -4.25 -12.95
CA GLU A 148 6.15 -3.77 -14.34
C GLU A 148 7.33 -4.37 -15.09
N GLN A 149 8.49 -4.48 -14.45
CA GLN A 149 9.66 -5.09 -15.06
C GLN A 149 9.45 -6.59 -15.30
N ALA A 150 8.84 -7.29 -14.35
CA ALA A 150 8.45 -8.69 -14.51
C ALA A 150 7.41 -8.86 -15.62
N ALA A 151 6.35 -8.04 -15.65
CA ALA A 151 5.33 -8.08 -16.71
C ALA A 151 5.91 -7.81 -18.11
N SER A 152 6.87 -6.88 -18.22
CA SER A 152 7.63 -6.67 -19.46
C SER A 152 8.48 -7.89 -19.82
N GLN A 153 9.10 -8.57 -18.85
CA GLN A 153 9.83 -9.81 -19.14
C GLN A 153 8.90 -10.89 -19.71
N LEU A 154 7.71 -11.07 -19.14
CA LEU A 154 6.72 -12.05 -19.61
C LEU A 154 6.26 -11.78 -21.05
N THR A 155 6.15 -10.50 -21.44
CA THR A 155 5.60 -10.12 -22.75
C THR A 155 6.66 -9.95 -23.84
N ASP A 156 7.80 -9.35 -23.51
CA ASP A 156 8.80 -8.95 -24.52
C ASP A 156 9.83 -10.03 -24.83
N MET A 157 10.07 -10.95 -23.88
CA MET A 157 11.30 -11.75 -23.84
C MET A 157 11.10 -13.19 -23.36
N GLY A 158 9.97 -13.52 -22.74
CA GLY A 158 9.73 -14.83 -22.14
C GLY A 158 9.61 -16.02 -23.11
N TRP A 159 9.61 -15.75 -24.43
CA TRP A 159 9.63 -16.78 -25.49
C TRP A 159 11.00 -16.90 -26.19
N GLY A 160 11.99 -16.10 -25.81
CA GLY A 160 13.28 -16.03 -26.53
C GLY A 160 13.19 -15.49 -27.97
N ILE A 161 12.01 -15.02 -28.40
CA ILE A 161 11.82 -14.31 -29.68
C ILE A 161 12.03 -12.83 -29.40
N THR A 162 12.98 -12.24 -30.09
CA THR A 162 13.28 -10.84 -29.91
C THR A 162 12.46 -9.97 -30.87
N GLY A 163 11.85 -8.89 -30.37
CA GLY A 163 11.37 -7.78 -31.20
C GLY A 163 9.87 -7.53 -31.29
N SER A 164 8.99 -8.35 -30.71
CA SER A 164 7.56 -8.03 -30.51
C SER A 164 6.92 -8.95 -29.47
N ALA A 165 6.12 -8.39 -28.57
CA ALA A 165 5.34 -9.19 -27.65
C ALA A 165 4.38 -10.12 -28.40
N LEU A 166 4.37 -11.40 -28.04
CA LEU A 166 3.46 -12.36 -28.66
C LEU A 166 2.03 -12.03 -28.24
N ARG A 167 1.18 -11.78 -29.23
CA ARG A 167 -0.22 -11.42 -28.97
C ARG A 167 -1.19 -12.11 -29.90
N LEU A 168 -2.33 -12.48 -29.35
CA LEU A 168 -3.41 -13.05 -30.13
C LEU A 168 -4.10 -11.93 -30.94
N ALA A 169 -4.10 -12.09 -32.27
CA ALA A 169 -4.52 -11.05 -33.19
C ALA A 169 -6.02 -10.72 -33.03
N GLY A 170 -6.36 -9.44 -32.92
CA GLY A 170 -7.74 -8.96 -32.82
C GLY A 170 -8.40 -9.21 -31.46
N VAL A 171 -7.62 -9.50 -30.42
CA VAL A 171 -8.11 -9.69 -29.05
C VAL A 171 -7.93 -8.41 -28.25
N SER A 172 -8.93 -8.09 -27.43
CA SER A 172 -8.90 -7.02 -26.43
C SER A 172 -9.58 -7.51 -25.16
N ALA A 173 -9.51 -6.72 -24.10
CA ALA A 173 -10.30 -6.92 -22.89
C ALA A 173 -11.80 -7.04 -23.25
N GLY A 174 -12.50 -8.01 -22.66
CA GLY A 174 -13.91 -8.30 -22.98
C GLY A 174 -14.14 -9.17 -24.22
N SER A 175 -13.13 -9.42 -25.06
CA SER A 175 -13.29 -10.25 -26.26
C SER A 175 -13.69 -11.69 -25.92
N THR A 176 -14.42 -12.33 -26.84
CA THR A 176 -14.78 -13.73 -26.73
C THR A 176 -13.88 -14.60 -27.62
N LEU A 177 -13.17 -15.54 -27.00
CA LEU A 177 -12.33 -16.53 -27.67
C LEU A 177 -13.02 -17.90 -27.68
N THR A 178 -12.79 -18.67 -28.74
CA THR A 178 -13.33 -20.03 -28.84
C THR A 178 -12.30 -21.04 -28.37
N VAL A 179 -12.73 -22.03 -27.58
CA VAL A 179 -11.86 -23.09 -27.05
C VAL A 179 -12.36 -24.47 -27.44
N ASN A 180 -11.47 -25.37 -27.84
CA ASN A 180 -11.83 -26.75 -28.13
C ASN A 180 -11.24 -27.71 -27.09
N LEU A 181 -12.11 -28.26 -26.24
CA LEU A 181 -11.78 -29.19 -25.16
C LEU A 181 -12.15 -30.65 -25.49
N THR A 182 -12.55 -30.93 -26.73
CA THR A 182 -13.11 -32.24 -27.11
C THR A 182 -12.09 -33.37 -27.04
N ALA A 183 -10.80 -33.05 -27.19
CA ALA A 183 -9.70 -34.00 -27.12
C ALA A 183 -9.12 -34.19 -25.71
N LEU A 184 -9.74 -33.61 -24.67
CA LEU A 184 -9.35 -33.84 -23.28
C LEU A 184 -10.19 -34.95 -22.62
N SER A 185 -9.55 -35.71 -21.73
CA SER A 185 -10.22 -36.54 -20.72
C SER A 185 -11.24 -35.74 -19.89
N PRO A 186 -12.20 -36.40 -19.21
CA PRO A 186 -13.15 -35.71 -18.34
C PRO A 186 -12.48 -34.84 -17.27
N GLU A 187 -11.43 -35.34 -16.64
CA GLU A 187 -10.69 -34.63 -15.59
C GLU A 187 -9.89 -33.46 -16.16
N GLY A 188 -9.22 -33.65 -17.29
CA GLY A 188 -8.48 -32.57 -17.96
C GLY A 188 -9.41 -31.45 -18.44
N ARG A 189 -10.59 -31.82 -18.97
CA ARG A 189 -11.62 -30.86 -19.39
C ARG A 189 -12.12 -30.01 -18.23
N GLU A 190 -12.30 -30.61 -17.06
CA GLU A 190 -12.76 -29.89 -15.88
C GLU A 190 -11.69 -28.93 -15.35
N LEU A 191 -10.42 -29.35 -15.30
CA LEU A 191 -9.31 -28.46 -14.95
C LEU A 191 -9.15 -27.30 -15.94
N ALA A 192 -9.26 -27.57 -17.25
CA ALA A 192 -9.21 -26.54 -18.27
C ALA A 192 -10.32 -25.50 -18.07
N ARG A 193 -11.55 -25.93 -17.77
CA ARG A 193 -12.66 -25.02 -17.44
C ARG A 193 -12.37 -24.18 -16.21
N MET A 194 -11.89 -24.78 -15.13
CA MET A 194 -11.52 -24.06 -13.91
C MET A 194 -10.51 -22.96 -14.22
N ALA A 195 -9.46 -23.25 -15.00
CA ALA A 195 -8.43 -22.28 -15.35
C ALA A 195 -8.94 -21.18 -16.30
N LEU A 196 -9.77 -21.53 -17.30
CA LEU A 196 -10.39 -20.57 -18.22
C LEU A 196 -11.37 -19.63 -17.50
N GLU A 197 -12.12 -20.13 -16.53
CA GLU A 197 -12.98 -19.31 -15.67
C GLU A 197 -12.17 -18.30 -14.86
N THR A 198 -11.04 -18.72 -14.28
CA THR A 198 -10.14 -17.81 -13.55
C THR A 198 -9.54 -16.75 -14.48
N TRP A 199 -9.05 -17.13 -15.67
CA TRP A 199 -8.58 -16.15 -16.66
C TRP A 199 -9.68 -15.17 -17.06
N THR A 200 -10.92 -15.66 -17.22
CA THR A 200 -12.09 -14.79 -17.51
C THR A 200 -12.30 -13.78 -16.39
N ALA A 201 -12.29 -14.24 -15.14
CA ALA A 201 -12.51 -13.37 -13.98
C ALA A 201 -11.44 -12.26 -13.85
N TYR A 202 -10.18 -12.55 -14.20
CA TYR A 202 -9.05 -11.62 -14.01
C TYR A 202 -8.77 -10.72 -15.22
N THR A 203 -9.23 -11.08 -16.41
CA THR A 203 -8.92 -10.33 -17.65
C THR A 203 -10.14 -9.80 -18.37
N GLY A 204 -11.33 -10.33 -18.06
CA GLY A 204 -12.56 -10.09 -18.82
C GLY A 204 -12.60 -10.79 -20.18
N ILE A 205 -11.56 -11.53 -20.59
CA ILE A 205 -11.58 -12.31 -21.83
C ILE A 205 -12.50 -13.52 -21.63
N ASN A 206 -13.55 -13.60 -22.44
CA ASN A 206 -14.56 -14.65 -22.33
C ASN A 206 -14.15 -15.88 -23.15
N PHE A 207 -14.24 -17.08 -22.59
CA PHE A 207 -13.96 -18.32 -23.32
C PHE A 207 -15.23 -19.13 -23.58
N VAL A 208 -15.48 -19.50 -24.84
CA VAL A 208 -16.65 -20.27 -25.25
C VAL A 208 -16.24 -21.58 -25.89
N GLU A 209 -16.74 -22.70 -25.35
CA GLU A 209 -16.46 -24.03 -25.88
C GLU A 209 -17.04 -24.23 -27.29
N THR A 210 -16.25 -24.85 -28.16
CA THR A 210 -16.66 -25.30 -29.49
C THR A 210 -16.02 -26.64 -29.83
N ALA A 211 -16.67 -27.41 -30.70
CA ALA A 211 -16.10 -28.62 -31.27
C ALA A 211 -15.24 -28.34 -32.53
N SER A 212 -15.16 -27.09 -32.98
CA SER A 212 -14.42 -26.71 -34.19
C SER A 212 -12.91 -26.98 -34.05
N ALA A 213 -12.31 -27.58 -35.06
CA ALA A 213 -10.85 -27.71 -35.15
C ALA A 213 -10.15 -26.34 -35.35
N GLY A 214 -10.90 -25.33 -35.79
CA GLY A 214 -10.43 -23.94 -35.93
C GLY A 214 -10.75 -23.06 -34.72
N ALA A 215 -10.89 -23.66 -33.53
CA ALA A 215 -11.01 -22.88 -32.29
C ALA A 215 -9.78 -22.00 -32.08
N THR A 216 -9.96 -20.85 -31.44
CA THR A 216 -8.87 -19.94 -31.13
C THR A 216 -7.80 -20.62 -30.28
N ILE A 217 -8.21 -21.40 -29.28
CA ILE A 217 -7.29 -22.23 -28.48
C ILE A 217 -7.77 -23.68 -28.52
N SER A 218 -6.86 -24.59 -28.86
CA SER A 218 -7.14 -26.03 -28.86
C SER A 218 -6.43 -26.73 -27.72
N PHE A 219 -7.10 -27.70 -27.09
CA PHE A 219 -6.56 -28.44 -25.94
C PHE A 219 -6.45 -29.93 -26.25
N ARG A 220 -5.39 -30.58 -25.77
CA ARG A 220 -5.15 -32.02 -25.94
C ARG A 220 -4.46 -32.62 -24.70
N ASP A 221 -4.72 -33.89 -24.43
CA ASP A 221 -4.08 -34.64 -23.34
C ASP A 221 -3.02 -35.65 -23.81
N HIS A 222 -2.69 -35.57 -25.10
CA HIS A 222 -1.73 -36.44 -25.76
C HIS A 222 -0.97 -35.70 -26.86
N ASP A 223 0.36 -35.83 -26.84
CA ASP A 223 1.24 -35.51 -27.96
C ASP A 223 1.69 -36.82 -28.63
N PRO A 224 1.35 -37.02 -29.93
CA PRO A 224 1.80 -38.17 -30.71
C PRO A 224 3.33 -38.37 -30.72
N GLN A 225 4.11 -37.31 -30.48
CA GLN A 225 5.57 -37.32 -30.51
C GLN A 225 6.21 -37.56 -29.12
N ALA A 226 5.51 -37.25 -28.03
CA ALA A 226 6.04 -37.35 -26.66
C ALA A 226 5.61 -38.64 -25.91
N GLY A 227 4.73 -39.46 -26.51
CA GLY A 227 4.31 -40.74 -25.94
C GLY A 227 3.51 -40.58 -24.64
N THR A 228 3.73 -41.48 -23.66
CA THR A 228 3.01 -41.51 -22.36
C THR A 228 3.78 -40.82 -21.22
N GLY A 229 4.75 -39.97 -21.54
CA GLY A 229 5.56 -39.26 -20.55
C GLY A 229 4.79 -38.18 -19.77
N LEU A 230 5.47 -37.57 -18.80
CA LEU A 230 4.99 -36.38 -18.08
C LEU A 230 5.44 -35.12 -18.83
N TYR A 231 4.50 -34.45 -19.47
CA TYR A 231 4.73 -33.22 -20.23
C TYR A 231 3.50 -32.31 -20.15
N ALA A 232 3.80 -31.02 -20.14
CA ALA A 232 2.89 -29.91 -20.29
C ALA A 232 3.62 -28.89 -21.17
N PHE A 233 2.95 -28.35 -22.17
CA PHE A 233 3.47 -27.27 -22.99
C PHE A 233 2.33 -26.60 -23.73
N ALA A 234 2.55 -25.36 -24.10
CA ALA A 234 1.64 -24.59 -24.91
C ALA A 234 2.42 -23.68 -25.83
N GLY A 235 1.69 -23.10 -26.77
CA GLY A 235 2.28 -22.01 -27.50
C GLY A 235 1.40 -21.48 -28.61
N PRO A 236 1.75 -20.28 -29.07
CA PRO A 236 1.15 -19.71 -30.27
C PRO A 236 1.52 -20.53 -31.51
N ALA A 237 0.53 -20.68 -32.40
CA ALA A 237 0.71 -21.31 -33.70
C ALA A 237 0.53 -20.26 -34.81
N ASN A 238 1.29 -20.39 -35.89
CA ASN A 238 1.29 -19.48 -37.04
C ASN A 238 1.63 -18.03 -36.67
N ILE A 239 2.75 -17.84 -35.99
CA ILE A 239 3.23 -16.52 -35.57
C ILE A 239 3.63 -15.70 -36.80
N SER A 240 3.00 -14.54 -36.93
CA SER A 240 3.32 -13.51 -37.89
C SER A 240 4.55 -12.73 -37.44
N LEU A 241 5.16 -11.99 -38.35
CA LEU A 241 6.43 -11.31 -38.08
C LEU A 241 6.34 -10.14 -37.11
N ASP A 242 5.15 -9.58 -36.95
CA ASP A 242 4.84 -8.58 -35.92
C ASP A 242 4.60 -9.21 -34.53
N GLY A 243 4.88 -10.51 -34.37
CA GLY A 243 4.60 -11.26 -33.15
C GLY A 243 3.12 -11.64 -32.98
N SER A 244 2.23 -11.23 -33.88
CA SER A 244 0.81 -11.58 -33.78
C SER A 244 0.55 -13.01 -34.25
N TYR A 245 -0.36 -13.71 -33.61
CA TYR A 245 -0.75 -15.06 -34.02
C TYR A 245 -2.27 -15.25 -33.90
N THR A 246 -2.81 -16.22 -34.62
CA THR A 246 -4.28 -16.39 -34.73
C THR A 246 -4.84 -17.53 -33.90
N SER A 247 -3.99 -18.42 -33.40
CA SER A 247 -4.41 -19.60 -32.65
C SER A 247 -3.34 -20.10 -31.69
N GLY A 248 -3.75 -20.64 -30.54
CA GLY A 248 -2.88 -21.32 -29.58
C GLY A 248 -3.20 -22.80 -29.41
N GLN A 249 -2.26 -23.56 -28.88
CA GLN A 249 -2.46 -24.94 -28.46
C GLN A 249 -1.95 -25.14 -27.04
N VAL A 250 -2.72 -25.87 -26.23
CA VAL A 250 -2.35 -26.30 -24.88
C VAL A 250 -2.36 -27.83 -24.84
N THR A 251 -1.24 -28.43 -24.42
CA THR A 251 -1.09 -29.88 -24.33
C THR A 251 -0.59 -30.29 -22.96
N ILE A 252 -1.40 -31.01 -22.19
CA ILE A 252 -1.04 -31.49 -20.84
C ILE A 252 -1.36 -32.97 -20.73
N SER A 253 -0.35 -33.81 -20.50
CA SER A 253 -0.54 -35.26 -20.58
C SER A 253 -1.45 -35.82 -19.48
N ALA A 254 -2.24 -36.85 -19.78
CA ALA A 254 -3.06 -37.52 -18.76
C ALA A 254 -2.23 -38.07 -17.58
N GLY A 255 -0.97 -38.46 -17.84
CA GLY A 255 -0.03 -38.87 -16.79
C GLY A 255 0.37 -37.73 -15.85
N TRP A 256 0.45 -36.50 -16.36
CA TRP A 256 0.64 -35.29 -15.54
C TRP A 256 -0.48 -35.15 -14.53
N LEU A 257 -1.73 -35.25 -14.99
CA LEU A 257 -2.92 -35.15 -14.13
C LEU A 257 -2.95 -36.25 -13.06
N GLY A 258 -2.60 -37.47 -13.43
CA GLY A 258 -2.51 -38.59 -12.50
C GLY A 258 -1.43 -38.42 -11.41
N THR A 259 -0.39 -37.62 -11.70
CA THR A 259 0.72 -37.36 -10.77
C THR A 259 0.44 -36.16 -9.88
N PHE A 260 -0.11 -35.09 -10.46
CA PHE A 260 -0.18 -33.77 -9.84
C PHE A 260 -1.59 -33.36 -9.42
N GLY A 261 -2.56 -34.27 -9.55
CA GLY A 261 -3.93 -34.11 -9.07
C GLY A 261 -4.88 -33.53 -10.12
N THR A 262 -6.17 -33.54 -9.79
CA THR A 262 -7.27 -33.15 -10.71
C THR A 262 -8.24 -32.16 -10.09
N THR A 263 -7.80 -31.44 -9.06
CA THR A 263 -8.65 -30.51 -8.28
C THR A 263 -8.21 -29.07 -8.47
N TYR A 264 -9.12 -28.13 -8.26
CA TYR A 264 -8.82 -26.70 -8.12
C TYR A 264 -7.74 -26.48 -7.06
N GLY A 265 -6.70 -25.70 -7.38
CA GLY A 265 -5.52 -25.48 -6.52
C GLY A 265 -4.47 -26.61 -6.54
N SER A 266 -4.69 -27.70 -7.27
CA SER A 266 -3.63 -28.71 -7.49
C SER A 266 -2.54 -28.18 -8.43
N TYR A 267 -1.39 -28.84 -8.48
CA TYR A 267 -0.32 -28.43 -9.40
C TYR A 267 -0.73 -28.59 -10.87
N SER A 268 -1.57 -29.57 -11.21
CA SER A 268 -2.17 -29.67 -12.54
C SER A 268 -3.08 -28.48 -12.88
N TYR A 269 -3.81 -27.94 -11.89
CA TYR A 269 -4.61 -26.73 -12.09
C TYR A 269 -3.72 -25.51 -12.38
N LEU A 270 -2.65 -25.32 -11.59
CA LEU A 270 -1.65 -24.29 -11.85
C LEU A 270 -1.02 -24.46 -13.24
N THR A 271 -0.74 -25.70 -13.65
CA THR A 271 -0.23 -26.00 -14.99
C THR A 271 -1.22 -25.53 -16.07
N TYR A 272 -2.52 -25.80 -15.94
CA TYR A 272 -3.50 -25.27 -16.90
C TYR A 272 -3.54 -23.74 -16.91
N LEU A 273 -3.45 -23.06 -15.76
CA LEU A 273 -3.37 -21.59 -15.72
C LEU A 273 -2.15 -21.08 -16.49
N HIS A 274 -0.98 -21.67 -16.22
CA HIS A 274 0.31 -21.36 -16.84
C HIS A 274 0.26 -21.56 -18.37
N GLU A 275 -0.11 -22.74 -18.83
CA GLU A 275 -0.13 -23.09 -20.25
C GLU A 275 -1.17 -22.29 -21.04
N ILE A 276 -2.29 -21.92 -20.42
CA ILE A 276 -3.25 -21.00 -21.05
C ILE A 276 -2.64 -19.61 -21.20
N GLY A 277 -1.89 -19.12 -20.21
CA GLY A 277 -1.21 -17.83 -20.35
C GLY A 277 -0.16 -17.85 -21.46
N HIS A 278 0.55 -18.97 -21.67
CA HIS A 278 1.37 -19.18 -22.86
C HIS A 278 0.59 -19.13 -24.17
N ALA A 279 -0.55 -19.83 -24.24
CA ALA A 279 -1.44 -19.77 -25.40
C ALA A 279 -2.01 -18.36 -25.65
N LEU A 280 -2.02 -17.51 -24.62
CA LEU A 280 -2.39 -16.09 -24.65
C LEU A 280 -1.19 -15.14 -24.80
N GLY A 281 0.03 -15.66 -24.95
CA GLY A 281 1.20 -14.88 -25.38
C GLY A 281 2.19 -14.53 -24.28
N LEU A 282 1.93 -14.91 -23.02
CA LEU A 282 2.90 -14.77 -21.94
C LEU A 282 4.05 -15.78 -22.14
N GLY A 283 5.27 -15.40 -21.83
CA GLY A 283 6.41 -16.30 -21.70
C GLY A 283 6.81 -16.52 -20.25
N HIS A 284 7.94 -17.18 -20.01
CA HIS A 284 8.42 -17.47 -18.65
C HIS A 284 8.97 -16.22 -17.93
N GLY A 285 9.04 -16.30 -16.59
CA GLY A 285 9.66 -15.28 -15.73
C GLY A 285 11.16 -15.09 -15.98
N GLY A 286 11.82 -16.07 -16.60
CA GLY A 286 13.20 -15.98 -17.06
C GLY A 286 13.39 -16.63 -18.43
N PHE A 287 14.65 -16.88 -18.79
CA PHE A 287 15.03 -17.43 -20.09
C PHE A 287 15.19 -18.95 -20.08
N TYR A 288 14.35 -19.64 -19.31
CA TYR A 288 14.37 -21.08 -19.16
C TYR A 288 13.16 -21.71 -19.85
N ASP A 289 13.31 -22.98 -20.24
CA ASP A 289 12.25 -23.82 -20.78
C ASP A 289 12.46 -25.26 -20.31
N GLY A 290 11.38 -25.91 -19.87
CA GLY A 290 11.38 -27.33 -19.54
C GLY A 290 11.96 -27.73 -18.18
N ASN A 291 13.10 -27.19 -17.78
CA ASN A 291 13.69 -27.39 -16.45
C ASN A 291 14.59 -26.21 -16.06
N ALA A 292 14.44 -25.71 -14.83
CA ALA A 292 15.20 -24.57 -14.33
C ALA A 292 15.68 -24.81 -12.89
N VAL A 293 16.81 -24.20 -12.54
CA VAL A 293 17.40 -24.23 -11.20
C VAL A 293 17.56 -22.79 -10.70
N TYR A 294 16.91 -22.48 -9.57
CA TYR A 294 17.00 -21.17 -8.94
C TYR A 294 18.45 -20.84 -8.56
N GLY A 295 18.86 -19.58 -8.74
CA GLY A 295 20.21 -19.09 -8.55
C GLY A 295 21.12 -19.28 -9.76
N ARG A 296 20.74 -20.13 -10.72
CA ARG A 296 21.45 -20.31 -11.99
C ARG A 296 20.66 -19.74 -13.16
N ASP A 297 19.40 -20.15 -13.29
CA ASP A 297 18.60 -19.92 -14.50
C ASP A 297 17.62 -18.74 -14.35
N ASN A 298 17.37 -18.29 -13.11
CA ASN A 298 16.49 -17.15 -12.86
C ASN A 298 17.08 -15.83 -13.38
N HIS A 299 16.26 -15.07 -14.10
CA HIS A 299 16.66 -13.77 -14.65
C HIS A 299 16.81 -12.73 -13.55
N TYR A 300 15.87 -12.68 -12.60
CA TYR A 300 15.85 -11.77 -11.45
C TYR A 300 15.59 -12.53 -10.15
N ARG A 301 15.98 -11.97 -8.99
CA ARG A 301 15.97 -12.71 -7.71
C ARG A 301 14.58 -13.03 -7.19
N ASN A 302 13.61 -12.15 -7.41
CA ASN A 302 12.21 -12.36 -7.03
C ASN A 302 11.38 -13.06 -8.14
N ASP A 303 12.02 -13.82 -9.03
CA ASP A 303 11.34 -14.74 -9.93
C ASP A 303 10.79 -15.91 -9.11
N SER A 304 9.50 -15.85 -8.78
CA SER A 304 8.79 -16.86 -8.00
C SER A 304 7.29 -16.84 -8.28
N TYR A 305 6.58 -17.85 -7.78
CA TYR A 305 5.12 -17.90 -7.77
C TYR A 305 4.43 -16.72 -7.07
N GLN A 306 5.12 -15.94 -6.21
CA GLN A 306 4.54 -14.72 -5.63
C GLN A 306 4.44 -13.59 -6.68
N MET A 307 5.33 -13.59 -7.67
CA MET A 307 5.38 -12.57 -8.73
C MET A 307 4.57 -12.98 -9.96
N THR A 308 4.70 -14.23 -10.40
CA THR A 308 4.11 -14.73 -11.65
C THR A 308 3.89 -16.24 -11.60
N ILE A 309 2.76 -16.72 -12.12
CA ILE A 309 2.52 -18.15 -12.35
C ILE A 309 3.42 -18.72 -13.45
N MET A 310 4.11 -17.87 -14.22
CA MET A 310 5.06 -18.25 -15.27
C MET A 310 6.47 -18.54 -14.74
N SER A 311 6.68 -18.38 -13.44
CA SER A 311 7.92 -18.81 -12.79
C SER A 311 7.99 -20.33 -12.73
N TYR A 312 9.19 -20.90 -12.70
CA TYR A 312 9.41 -22.31 -12.32
C TYR A 312 9.76 -22.48 -10.84
N PHE A 313 9.88 -21.38 -10.09
CA PHE A 313 10.42 -21.40 -8.74
C PHE A 313 9.33 -21.18 -7.71
N ALA A 314 9.04 -22.23 -6.95
CA ALA A 314 8.24 -22.09 -5.74
C ALA A 314 8.99 -21.27 -4.67
N LEU A 315 8.29 -20.72 -3.69
CA LEU A 315 8.92 -19.88 -2.66
C LEU A 315 9.91 -20.67 -1.78
N ASP A 316 9.72 -21.98 -1.64
CA ASP A 316 10.66 -22.87 -0.93
C ASP A 316 11.90 -23.24 -1.77
N GLU A 317 11.90 -22.93 -3.07
CA GLU A 317 13.06 -23.04 -3.96
C GLU A 317 13.77 -21.69 -4.14
N ASN A 318 13.02 -20.58 -4.10
CA ASN A 318 13.52 -19.22 -4.20
C ASN A 318 14.08 -18.74 -2.84
N SER A 319 15.40 -18.70 -2.70
CA SER A 319 16.06 -18.29 -1.45
C SER A 319 16.08 -16.78 -1.17
N TYR A 320 15.54 -15.95 -2.07
CA TYR A 320 15.43 -14.50 -1.89
C TYR A 320 14.07 -14.08 -1.33
N VAL A 321 12.98 -14.62 -1.88
CA VAL A 321 11.62 -14.30 -1.44
C VAL A 321 11.32 -15.09 -0.17
N THR A 322 11.15 -14.39 0.95
CA THR A 322 10.74 -15.01 2.21
C THR A 322 9.22 -15.01 2.31
N GLY A 323 8.60 -16.18 2.37
CA GLY A 323 7.16 -16.31 2.51
C GLY A 323 6.72 -17.76 2.72
N THR A 324 5.42 -17.95 2.94
CA THR A 324 4.82 -19.29 2.96
C THR A 324 4.77 -19.83 1.54
N SER A 325 5.32 -21.01 1.26
CA SER A 325 5.21 -21.61 -0.08
C SER A 325 3.77 -22.05 -0.36
N PHE A 326 3.24 -21.65 -1.52
CA PHE A 326 1.87 -21.91 -1.96
C PHE A 326 1.84 -22.25 -3.46
N LEU A 327 0.73 -22.86 -3.89
CA LEU A 327 0.38 -22.96 -5.30
C LEU A 327 -0.63 -21.85 -5.62
N PRO A 328 -0.34 -20.94 -6.56
CA PRO A 328 -1.25 -19.86 -6.92
C PRO A 328 -2.63 -20.38 -7.33
N LEU A 329 -3.68 -19.77 -6.77
CA LEU A 329 -5.07 -20.02 -7.17
C LEU A 329 -5.50 -19.13 -8.35
N THR A 330 -4.70 -18.12 -8.69
CA THR A 330 -5.02 -17.07 -9.65
C THR A 330 -3.77 -16.69 -10.44
N PRO A 331 -3.89 -16.00 -11.58
CA PRO A 331 -2.79 -15.17 -12.09
C PRO A 331 -2.25 -14.27 -10.97
N MET A 332 -0.93 -14.09 -10.97
CA MET A 332 -0.18 -13.32 -9.98
C MET A 332 0.13 -11.92 -10.56
N PRO A 333 0.66 -10.94 -9.80
CA PRO A 333 0.55 -9.53 -10.18
C PRO A 333 1.21 -9.20 -11.53
N ALA A 334 2.34 -9.83 -11.87
CA ALA A 334 2.99 -9.61 -13.16
C ALA A 334 2.20 -10.23 -14.32
N ASP A 335 1.50 -11.35 -14.11
CA ASP A 335 0.66 -11.97 -15.14
C ASP A 335 -0.52 -11.08 -15.49
N ILE A 336 -1.15 -10.48 -14.47
CA ILE A 336 -2.30 -9.58 -14.63
C ILE A 336 -1.87 -8.35 -15.41
N LEU A 337 -0.78 -7.68 -15.00
CA LEU A 337 -0.28 -6.50 -15.70
C LEU A 337 0.19 -6.84 -17.12
N ALA A 338 0.79 -8.01 -17.33
CA ALA A 338 1.18 -8.47 -18.66
C ALA A 338 -0.03 -8.66 -19.59
N MET A 339 -1.10 -9.30 -19.11
CA MET A 339 -2.34 -9.42 -19.86
C MET A 339 -3.00 -8.07 -20.15
N GLN A 340 -3.03 -7.17 -19.17
CA GLN A 340 -3.53 -5.81 -19.37
C GLN A 340 -2.68 -5.04 -20.40
N THR A 341 -1.37 -5.29 -20.45
CA THR A 341 -0.49 -4.70 -21.47
C THR A 341 -0.77 -5.25 -22.87
N LEU A 342 -1.04 -6.55 -23.00
CA LEU A 342 -1.32 -7.19 -24.29
C LEU A 342 -2.71 -6.85 -24.83
N TYR A 343 -3.73 -6.84 -23.96
CA TYR A 343 -5.13 -6.84 -24.36
C TYR A 343 -5.93 -5.64 -23.84
N GLY A 344 -5.36 -4.82 -22.96
CA GLY A 344 -6.04 -3.71 -22.30
C GLY A 344 -6.67 -4.10 -20.96
N VAL A 345 -7.14 -3.09 -20.22
CA VAL A 345 -7.82 -3.26 -18.93
C VAL A 345 -9.32 -3.40 -19.16
N SER A 346 -9.95 -4.41 -18.56
CA SER A 346 -11.41 -4.54 -18.54
C SER A 346 -11.97 -3.89 -17.28
N PRO A 347 -12.74 -2.79 -17.36
CA PRO A 347 -13.36 -2.18 -16.19
C PRO A 347 -14.50 -3.03 -15.60
N ALA A 348 -14.85 -4.17 -16.21
CA ALA A 348 -15.87 -5.09 -15.72
C ALA A 348 -15.33 -6.16 -14.75
N VAL A 349 -14.00 -6.25 -14.60
CA VAL A 349 -13.36 -7.19 -13.67
C VAL A 349 -13.68 -6.72 -12.25
N PHE A 350 -14.51 -7.47 -11.54
CA PHE A 350 -14.94 -7.18 -10.16
C PHE A 350 -15.54 -5.77 -9.91
N ALA A 351 -16.15 -5.16 -10.93
CA ALA A 351 -16.54 -3.73 -10.97
C ALA A 351 -17.65 -3.23 -10.03
N GLY A 352 -17.95 -3.91 -8.94
CA GLY A 352 -18.80 -3.36 -7.89
C GLY A 352 -18.45 -4.01 -6.56
N ASP A 353 -18.94 -3.44 -5.46
CA ASP A 353 -18.51 -3.72 -4.09
C ASP A 353 -18.19 -5.20 -3.82
N THR A 354 -16.90 -5.53 -3.74
CA THR A 354 -16.40 -6.88 -3.51
C THR A 354 -15.83 -7.06 -2.12
N VAL A 355 -16.00 -8.27 -1.59
CA VAL A 355 -15.36 -8.68 -0.32
C VAL A 355 -14.38 -9.81 -0.62
N TRP A 356 -13.09 -9.52 -0.41
CA TRP A 356 -11.99 -10.46 -0.50
C TRP A 356 -11.68 -11.03 0.87
N GLY A 357 -11.75 -12.35 1.04
CA GLY A 357 -11.51 -13.01 2.33
C GLY A 357 -12.76 -13.64 2.95
N ALA A 358 -12.93 -13.44 4.25
CA ALA A 358 -14.09 -13.94 5.00
C ALA A 358 -15.39 -13.26 4.54
N TYR A 359 -16.49 -14.01 4.53
CA TYR A 359 -17.79 -13.53 4.06
C TYR A 359 -17.80 -13.00 2.61
N SER A 360 -16.92 -13.54 1.77
CA SER A 360 -16.77 -13.11 0.38
C SER A 360 -18.09 -13.20 -0.40
N ASN A 361 -18.36 -12.16 -1.19
CA ASN A 361 -19.46 -12.10 -2.16
C ASN A 361 -19.02 -12.44 -3.59
N ILE A 362 -17.76 -12.84 -3.78
CA ILE A 362 -17.21 -13.24 -5.09
C ILE A 362 -17.99 -14.45 -5.62
N GLY A 363 -18.31 -14.44 -6.92
CA GLY A 363 -19.03 -15.52 -7.57
C GLY A 363 -18.15 -16.73 -7.95
N GLY A 364 -18.82 -17.79 -8.41
CA GLY A 364 -18.15 -18.94 -9.03
C GLY A 364 -17.27 -19.77 -8.09
N ARG A 365 -16.29 -20.48 -8.65
CA ARG A 365 -15.39 -21.35 -7.88
C ARG A 365 -14.44 -20.57 -6.97
N LEU A 366 -14.04 -19.36 -7.36
CA LEU A 366 -13.16 -18.50 -6.55
C LEU A 366 -13.86 -18.10 -5.25
N GLY A 367 -15.11 -17.65 -5.29
CA GLY A 367 -15.87 -17.32 -4.08
C GLY A 367 -16.08 -18.52 -3.15
N VAL A 368 -16.35 -19.69 -3.71
CA VAL A 368 -16.41 -20.93 -2.90
C VAL A 368 -15.04 -21.21 -2.28
N ALA A 369 -13.93 -21.02 -3.01
CA ALA A 369 -12.60 -21.15 -2.45
C ALA A 369 -12.36 -20.17 -1.29
N MET A 370 -12.79 -18.89 -1.41
CA MET A 370 -12.72 -17.92 -0.32
C MET A 370 -13.44 -18.42 0.93
N SER A 371 -14.67 -18.93 0.80
CA SER A 371 -15.42 -19.47 1.94
C SER A 371 -14.74 -20.68 2.60
N VAL A 372 -14.04 -21.51 1.83
CA VAL A 372 -13.29 -22.65 2.39
C VAL A 372 -12.04 -22.17 3.13
N MET A 373 -11.34 -21.18 2.57
CA MET A 373 -10.08 -20.65 3.12
C MET A 373 -10.31 -19.81 4.38
N PHE A 374 -11.34 -18.96 4.37
CA PHE A 374 -11.52 -17.90 5.37
C PHE A 374 -12.71 -18.13 6.29
N ASP A 375 -13.73 -18.90 5.86
CA ASP A 375 -14.94 -19.13 6.65
C ASP A 375 -15.03 -20.52 7.30
N GLY A 376 -14.10 -21.42 6.99
CA GLY A 376 -14.15 -22.81 7.45
C GLY A 376 -15.30 -23.60 6.81
N ALA A 377 -15.76 -23.19 5.62
CA ALA A 377 -16.81 -23.89 4.90
C ALA A 377 -16.40 -25.32 4.50
N ALA A 378 -17.40 -26.18 4.30
CA ALA A 378 -17.15 -27.56 3.89
C ALA A 378 -16.46 -27.60 2.52
N ARG A 379 -15.25 -28.19 2.47
CA ARG A 379 -14.45 -28.29 1.25
C ARG A 379 -15.16 -29.16 0.18
N PRO A 380 -15.43 -28.62 -1.01
CA PRO A 380 -15.95 -29.41 -2.12
C PRO A 380 -14.94 -30.44 -2.63
N GLY A 381 -15.42 -31.57 -3.15
CA GLY A 381 -14.55 -32.64 -3.67
C GLY A 381 -13.71 -32.25 -4.90
N TRP A 382 -14.02 -31.13 -5.55
CA TRP A 382 -13.27 -30.58 -6.68
C TRP A 382 -12.14 -29.63 -6.26
N MET A 383 -11.97 -29.33 -4.96
CA MET A 383 -10.95 -28.41 -4.44
C MET A 383 -9.88 -29.15 -3.64
N VAL A 384 -8.62 -28.76 -3.79
CA VAL A 384 -7.49 -29.32 -3.04
C VAL A 384 -7.60 -29.00 -1.55
N GLY A 385 -6.93 -29.78 -0.70
CA GLY A 385 -7.02 -29.63 0.74
C GLY A 385 -5.70 -29.51 1.49
N GLY A 386 -5.70 -28.69 2.55
CA GLY A 386 -4.62 -28.60 3.54
C GLY A 386 -3.37 -27.85 3.08
N GLN A 387 -3.43 -27.19 1.93
CA GLN A 387 -2.32 -26.39 1.39
C GLN A 387 -2.48 -24.91 1.77
N ALA A 388 -1.34 -24.22 1.82
CA ALA A 388 -1.30 -22.76 1.83
C ALA A 388 -1.97 -22.22 0.56
N PHE A 389 -2.56 -21.03 0.66
CA PHE A 389 -3.18 -20.36 -0.47
C PHE A 389 -2.28 -19.22 -0.95
N GLY A 390 -2.46 -18.83 -2.20
CA GLY A 390 -2.02 -17.51 -2.63
C GLY A 390 -2.79 -17.05 -3.86
N PHE A 391 -3.08 -15.75 -3.88
CA PHE A 391 -3.87 -15.11 -4.93
C PHE A 391 -3.55 -13.62 -5.00
N THR A 392 -3.95 -12.99 -6.10
CA THR A 392 -3.86 -11.54 -6.27
C THR A 392 -5.26 -10.93 -6.26
N ILE A 393 -5.45 -9.82 -5.57
CA ILE A 393 -6.68 -9.02 -5.58
C ILE A 393 -6.62 -8.09 -6.79
N VAL A 394 -7.67 -8.12 -7.60
CA VAL A 394 -7.85 -7.19 -8.73
C VAL A 394 -9.25 -6.62 -8.67
N ASP A 395 -9.37 -5.32 -8.89
CA ASP A 395 -10.66 -4.65 -8.92
C ASP A 395 -10.73 -3.61 -10.06
N GLY A 396 -11.95 -3.37 -10.55
CA GLY A 396 -12.27 -2.47 -11.65
C GLY A 396 -13.13 -1.27 -11.23
N GLY A 397 -13.55 -1.20 -9.97
CA GLY A 397 -14.31 -0.14 -9.32
C GLY A 397 -15.34 -0.70 -8.33
N GLY A 398 -15.78 0.13 -7.39
CA GLY A 398 -16.68 -0.29 -6.32
C GLY A 398 -16.21 0.31 -5.00
N VAL A 399 -16.80 -0.17 -3.90
CA VAL A 399 -16.23 -0.01 -2.56
C VAL A 399 -15.91 -1.40 -2.03
N ASP A 400 -14.61 -1.72 -2.02
CA ASP A 400 -14.09 -3.07 -1.86
C ASP A 400 -13.48 -3.28 -0.50
N THR A 401 -13.54 -4.52 -0.01
CA THR A 401 -13.13 -4.86 1.36
C THR A 401 -12.18 -6.03 1.37
N MET A 402 -11.01 -5.85 1.99
CA MET A 402 -10.20 -6.95 2.50
C MET A 402 -10.70 -7.37 3.88
N ASN A 403 -11.45 -8.47 3.95
CA ASN A 403 -11.99 -8.99 5.21
C ASN A 403 -11.20 -10.20 5.69
N PHE A 404 -10.30 -10.00 6.64
CA PHE A 404 -9.47 -11.04 7.23
C PHE A 404 -9.77 -11.25 8.72
N SER A 405 -11.06 -11.16 9.07
CA SER A 405 -11.53 -11.13 10.47
C SER A 405 -11.54 -12.45 11.23
N ARG A 406 -11.52 -13.59 10.55
CA ARG A 406 -11.79 -14.89 11.18
C ARG A 406 -10.53 -15.60 11.65
N THR A 407 -9.62 -14.85 12.25
CA THR A 407 -8.35 -15.34 12.79
C THR A 407 -7.97 -14.57 14.05
N SER A 408 -7.11 -15.18 14.87
CA SER A 408 -6.46 -14.53 16.02
C SER A 408 -4.94 -14.44 15.84
N ALA A 409 -4.44 -14.77 14.66
CA ALA A 409 -3.05 -14.56 14.30
C ALA A 409 -2.83 -13.09 13.95
N ALA A 410 -1.71 -12.52 14.38
CA ALA A 410 -1.23 -11.22 13.91
C ALA A 410 -1.09 -11.21 12.38
N GLN A 411 -1.55 -10.13 11.76
CA GLN A 411 -1.60 -9.95 10.32
C GLN A 411 -0.84 -8.72 9.87
N LEU A 412 -0.44 -8.73 8.60
CA LEU A 412 -0.03 -7.54 7.86
C LEU A 412 -1.00 -7.41 6.68
N ILE A 413 -1.80 -6.36 6.65
CA ILE A 413 -2.77 -6.08 5.58
C ILE A 413 -2.28 -4.84 4.85
N ASP A 414 -1.85 -5.00 3.60
CA ASP A 414 -1.36 -3.91 2.76
C ASP A 414 -2.35 -3.69 1.60
N MET A 415 -3.12 -2.60 1.67
CA MET A 415 -4.16 -2.23 0.70
C MET A 415 -3.62 -1.46 -0.50
N ARG A 416 -2.33 -1.10 -0.49
CA ARG A 416 -1.73 -0.30 -1.56
C ARG A 416 -1.57 -1.13 -2.84
N PRO A 417 -1.63 -0.51 -4.03
CA PRO A 417 -1.29 -1.19 -5.27
C PRO A 417 0.11 -1.83 -5.21
N GLY A 418 0.20 -3.14 -5.46
CA GLY A 418 1.44 -3.91 -5.31
C GLY A 418 1.77 -4.34 -3.88
N GLY A 419 0.94 -3.98 -2.90
CA GLY A 419 1.05 -4.38 -1.50
C GLY A 419 0.97 -5.89 -1.32
N ILE A 420 1.73 -6.41 -0.36
CA ILE A 420 1.84 -7.84 -0.07
C ILE A 420 1.45 -8.08 1.39
N SER A 421 0.43 -8.91 1.59
CA SER A 421 -0.18 -9.14 2.90
C SER A 421 0.21 -10.50 3.49
N ASN A 422 0.34 -10.52 4.83
CA ASN A 422 0.49 -11.71 5.65
C ASN A 422 -0.81 -11.95 6.41
N VAL A 423 -1.56 -12.99 6.04
CA VAL A 423 -2.91 -13.21 6.57
C VAL A 423 -3.08 -14.65 7.02
N TYR A 424 -3.87 -14.88 8.08
CA TYR A 424 -4.15 -16.21 8.62
C TYR A 424 -2.88 -17.04 8.93
N GLY A 425 -1.83 -16.36 9.43
CA GLY A 425 -0.54 -16.99 9.78
C GLY A 425 0.32 -17.39 8.58
N GLN A 426 -0.06 -17.00 7.36
CA GLN A 426 0.73 -17.19 6.15
C GLN A 426 1.39 -15.88 5.75
N VAL A 427 2.61 -15.97 5.21
CA VAL A 427 3.45 -14.81 4.89
C VAL A 427 3.51 -14.62 3.38
N GLY A 428 3.11 -13.44 2.91
CA GLY A 428 3.20 -13.01 1.52
C GLY A 428 2.33 -13.79 0.55
N THR A 429 1.12 -14.14 0.97
CA THR A 429 0.20 -14.98 0.19
C THR A 429 -0.86 -14.20 -0.58
N VAL A 430 -1.13 -12.95 -0.20
CA VAL A 430 -2.10 -12.09 -0.87
C VAL A 430 -1.39 -10.86 -1.40
N VAL A 431 -1.62 -10.54 -2.67
CA VAL A 431 -1.01 -9.37 -3.33
C VAL A 431 -2.11 -8.51 -3.91
N VAL A 432 -2.00 -7.18 -3.86
CA VAL A 432 -2.90 -6.26 -4.58
C VAL A 432 -2.30 -5.98 -5.96
N ALA A 433 -3.07 -6.21 -7.03
CA ALA A 433 -2.62 -5.87 -8.38
C ALA A 433 -2.42 -4.36 -8.54
N LEU A 434 -1.51 -3.97 -9.43
CA LEU A 434 -1.37 -2.56 -9.79
C LEU A 434 -2.65 -2.05 -10.47
N GLY A 435 -3.05 -0.81 -10.12
CA GLY A 435 -4.26 -0.18 -10.62
C GLY A 435 -5.55 -0.58 -9.88
N THR A 436 -5.46 -1.45 -8.89
CA THR A 436 -6.56 -1.78 -7.96
C THR A 436 -6.55 -0.79 -6.81
N VAL A 437 -7.73 -0.30 -6.42
CA VAL A 437 -7.97 0.45 -5.18
C VAL A 437 -8.84 -0.43 -4.29
N ILE A 438 -8.55 -0.46 -3.00
CA ILE A 438 -9.36 -1.16 -1.99
C ILE A 438 -9.64 -0.16 -0.89
N GLU A 439 -10.91 0.05 -0.55
CA GLU A 439 -11.34 1.10 0.36
C GLU A 439 -11.40 0.60 1.81
N ASN A 440 -11.69 -0.68 2.06
CA ASN A 440 -11.95 -1.14 3.41
C ASN A 440 -11.04 -2.29 3.83
N ALA A 441 -10.67 -2.33 5.11
CA ALA A 441 -10.01 -3.47 5.73
C ALA A 441 -10.65 -3.85 7.06
N VAL A 442 -10.82 -5.16 7.25
CA VAL A 442 -11.23 -5.77 8.51
C VAL A 442 -10.13 -6.73 8.96
N GLY A 443 -9.46 -6.38 10.06
CA GLY A 443 -8.46 -7.23 10.73
C GLY A 443 -9.13 -8.32 11.58
N GLY A 444 -8.31 -9.13 12.24
CA GLY A 444 -8.73 -10.22 13.12
C GLY A 444 -8.46 -9.89 14.59
N THR A 445 -8.64 -10.85 15.49
CA THR A 445 -8.44 -10.59 16.93
C THR A 445 -6.97 -10.66 17.37
N GLY A 446 -6.03 -10.48 16.44
CA GLY A 446 -4.58 -10.51 16.68
C GLY A 446 -4.03 -9.09 16.60
N ALA A 447 -2.79 -8.88 17.05
CA ALA A 447 -2.11 -7.60 16.87
C ALA A 447 -1.73 -7.40 15.41
N ASP A 448 -2.55 -6.68 14.68
CA ASP A 448 -2.51 -6.52 13.23
C ASP A 448 -1.81 -5.21 12.83
N THR A 449 -1.20 -5.20 11.65
CA THR A 449 -0.70 -3.98 11.02
C THR A 449 -1.42 -3.77 9.71
N ILE A 450 -2.04 -2.60 9.53
CA ILE A 450 -2.83 -2.27 8.35
C ILE A 450 -2.25 -1.01 7.70
N TYR A 451 -1.97 -1.09 6.40
CA TYR A 451 -1.60 0.04 5.56
C TYR A 451 -2.74 0.32 4.58
N GLY A 452 -3.37 1.48 4.71
CA GLY A 452 -4.32 2.03 3.75
C GLY A 452 -3.64 2.60 2.50
N ASN A 453 -4.38 3.40 1.74
CA ASN A 453 -3.93 4.00 0.48
C ASN A 453 -4.38 5.46 0.36
N ASP A 454 -4.51 5.97 -0.87
CA ASP A 454 -4.86 7.38 -1.12
C ASP A 454 -6.37 7.61 -1.27
N ALA A 455 -7.20 6.61 -0.96
CA ALA A 455 -8.66 6.70 -1.04
C ALA A 455 -9.26 6.82 0.35
N ASP A 456 -10.48 7.35 0.45
CA ASP A 456 -11.28 7.35 1.68
C ASP A 456 -11.45 5.90 2.16
N ASN A 457 -10.77 5.52 3.24
CA ASN A 457 -10.68 4.17 3.73
C ASN A 457 -11.52 3.94 5.00
N PHE A 458 -11.94 2.69 5.21
CA PHE A 458 -12.65 2.27 6.41
C PHE A 458 -11.97 1.07 7.09
N PHE A 459 -11.61 1.22 8.36
CA PHE A 459 -10.83 0.24 9.12
C PHE A 459 -11.56 -0.29 10.35
N MET A 460 -11.55 -1.63 10.50
CA MET A 460 -12.01 -2.33 11.70
C MET A 460 -11.04 -3.48 12.02
N PRO A 461 -9.95 -3.27 12.79
CA PRO A 461 -9.04 -4.35 13.12
C PRO A 461 -9.61 -5.32 14.17
N LEU A 462 -10.66 -4.92 14.90
CA LEU A 462 -11.41 -5.68 15.91
C LEU A 462 -10.78 -5.75 17.30
N ALA A 463 -9.77 -6.57 17.51
CA ALA A 463 -9.17 -6.69 18.83
C ALA A 463 -7.70 -7.04 18.67
N GLY A 464 -6.85 -6.57 19.57
CA GLY A 464 -5.42 -6.67 19.36
C GLY A 464 -4.79 -5.33 19.69
N ASN A 465 -3.47 -5.29 19.76
CA ASN A 465 -2.79 -4.00 19.80
C ASN A 465 -2.38 -3.73 18.36
N ASP A 466 -3.19 -2.95 17.67
CA ASP A 466 -3.15 -2.81 16.24
C ASP A 466 -2.36 -1.56 15.83
N VAL A 467 -1.80 -1.59 14.62
CA VAL A 467 -1.05 -0.47 14.03
C VAL A 467 -1.68 -0.13 12.69
N ILE A 468 -2.24 1.06 12.57
CA ILE A 468 -2.94 1.51 11.36
C ILE A 468 -2.25 2.75 10.82
N TYR A 469 -1.90 2.71 9.54
CA TYR A 469 -1.50 3.88 8.75
C TYR A 469 -2.57 4.05 7.67
N ALA A 470 -3.48 5.01 7.86
CA ALA A 470 -4.66 5.15 7.01
C ALA A 470 -4.28 5.75 5.65
N GLY A 471 -3.48 6.82 5.64
CA GLY A 471 -2.78 7.28 4.44
C GLY A 471 -3.26 8.65 4.01
N ALA A 472 -3.86 8.74 2.83
CA ALA A 472 -4.50 9.96 2.37
C ALA A 472 -5.95 9.67 2.01
N GLY A 473 -6.81 10.68 2.07
CA GLY A 473 -8.26 10.48 1.93
C GLY A 473 -8.94 10.79 3.26
N ASN A 474 -10.26 10.89 3.26
CA ASN A 474 -11.02 11.10 4.49
C ASN A 474 -11.35 9.73 5.09
N ASP A 475 -10.53 9.30 6.02
CA ASP A 475 -10.53 7.94 6.54
C ASP A 475 -11.41 7.81 7.78
N VAL A 476 -11.94 6.60 8.00
CA VAL A 476 -12.69 6.26 9.21
C VAL A 476 -12.06 5.04 9.85
N VAL A 477 -11.55 5.21 11.08
CA VAL A 477 -10.84 4.17 11.83
C VAL A 477 -11.58 3.86 13.12
N TRP A 478 -12.04 2.61 13.28
CA TRP A 478 -12.57 2.09 14.54
C TRP A 478 -11.59 1.07 15.15
N ALA A 479 -10.59 1.54 15.89
CA ALA A 479 -9.46 0.73 16.39
C ALA A 479 -9.92 -0.40 17.34
N SER A 480 -11.03 -0.18 18.06
CA SER A 480 -11.80 -1.19 18.77
C SER A 480 -11.24 -1.62 20.14
N PHE A 481 -10.52 -2.74 20.26
CA PHE A 481 -10.10 -3.27 21.56
C PHE A 481 -8.59 -3.53 21.60
N GLY A 482 -7.91 -2.94 22.57
CA GLY A 482 -6.48 -3.13 22.81
C GLY A 482 -5.78 -1.79 22.76
N ASN A 483 -4.46 -1.79 22.92
CA ASN A 483 -3.70 -0.54 22.90
C ASN A 483 -3.23 -0.29 21.49
N ASP A 484 -3.94 0.59 20.79
CA ASP A 484 -3.81 0.77 19.35
C ASP A 484 -2.95 1.99 19.00
N PHE A 485 -2.30 1.92 17.85
CA PHE A 485 -1.60 3.03 17.22
C PHE A 485 -2.30 3.35 15.90
N VAL A 486 -2.72 4.59 15.73
CA VAL A 486 -3.34 5.09 14.49
C VAL A 486 -2.64 6.36 14.03
N ASP A 487 -2.20 6.36 12.78
CA ASP A 487 -1.77 7.53 12.02
C ASP A 487 -2.74 7.69 10.85
N ALA A 488 -3.63 8.69 10.92
CA ALA A 488 -4.70 8.87 9.93
C ALA A 488 -4.17 9.55 8.65
N GLY A 489 -3.38 10.61 8.78
CA GLY A 489 -2.51 11.10 7.71
C GLY A 489 -3.04 12.37 7.04
N ASP A 490 -3.30 12.34 5.74
CA ASP A 490 -3.80 13.51 4.99
C ASP A 490 -5.31 13.37 4.71
N GLY A 491 -6.15 14.25 5.24
CA GLY A 491 -7.59 14.20 5.01
C GLY A 491 -8.37 14.73 6.21
N ASN A 492 -9.70 14.74 6.12
CA ASN A 492 -10.52 15.01 7.29
C ASN A 492 -10.96 13.66 7.88
N ASP A 493 -10.24 13.19 8.89
CA ASP A 493 -10.33 11.82 9.36
C ASP A 493 -11.22 11.68 10.59
N GLU A 494 -11.83 10.50 10.76
CA GLU A 494 -12.61 10.11 11.93
C GLU A 494 -11.99 8.89 12.61
N VAL A 495 -11.37 9.07 13.77
CA VAL A 495 -10.63 8.02 14.50
C VAL A 495 -11.21 7.79 15.89
N TRP A 496 -11.53 6.54 16.20
CA TRP A 496 -12.01 6.10 17.50
C TRP A 496 -11.12 4.96 18.05
N GLY A 497 -10.39 5.23 19.14
CA GLY A 497 -9.55 4.26 19.86
C GLY A 497 -10.38 3.18 20.56
N ALA A 498 -11.44 3.61 21.23
CA ALA A 498 -12.43 2.81 21.94
C ALA A 498 -11.96 2.21 23.27
N GLN A 499 -11.41 0.99 23.36
CA GLN A 499 -10.94 0.45 24.64
C GLN A 499 -9.46 0.12 24.60
N GLY A 500 -8.68 0.76 25.45
CA GLY A 500 -7.26 0.51 25.64
C GLY A 500 -6.53 1.82 25.91
N ASN A 501 -5.21 1.76 26.01
CA ASN A 501 -4.40 2.98 26.04
C ASN A 501 -3.89 3.25 24.64
N ASP A 502 -4.58 4.10 23.91
CA ASP A 502 -4.42 4.31 22.49
C ASP A 502 -3.49 5.49 22.19
N THR A 503 -2.92 5.49 20.99
CA THR A 503 -2.11 6.59 20.46
C THR A 503 -2.64 6.96 19.08
N LEU A 504 -3.30 8.11 19.00
CA LEU A 504 -4.04 8.56 17.83
C LEU A 504 -3.42 9.86 17.29
N TYR A 505 -3.12 9.88 15.99
CA TYR A 505 -2.70 11.07 15.25
C TYR A 505 -3.73 11.34 14.13
N GLY A 506 -4.30 12.55 14.10
CA GLY A 506 -5.17 13.01 13.01
C GLY A 506 -4.34 13.33 11.76
N GLY A 507 -3.45 14.30 11.86
CA GLY A 507 -2.50 14.62 10.79
C GLY A 507 -2.84 15.94 10.14
N ASN A 508 -3.07 15.96 8.82
CA ASN A 508 -3.41 17.17 8.08
C ASN A 508 -4.89 17.16 7.69
N GLY A 509 -5.68 18.10 8.21
CA GLY A 509 -7.06 18.32 7.82
C GLY A 509 -7.90 18.74 9.02
N SER A 510 -9.21 18.60 8.91
CA SER A 510 -10.13 18.83 10.02
C SER A 510 -10.56 17.49 10.57
N ASP A 511 -9.88 17.05 11.60
CA ASP A 511 -9.96 15.70 12.12
C ASP A 511 -10.91 15.59 13.32
N THR A 512 -11.37 14.37 13.55
CA THR A 512 -12.29 14.02 14.62
C THR A 512 -11.73 12.79 15.34
N LEU A 513 -11.20 12.98 16.54
CA LEU A 513 -10.50 11.95 17.30
C LEU A 513 -11.19 11.68 18.64
N GLY A 514 -11.36 10.40 19.00
CA GLY A 514 -11.84 9.99 20.32
C GLY A 514 -11.04 8.84 20.91
N GLY A 515 -10.47 9.03 22.10
CA GLY A 515 -9.64 8.04 22.80
C GLY A 515 -10.49 6.88 23.30
N GLY A 516 -11.50 7.20 24.12
CA GLY A 516 -12.47 6.22 24.60
C GLY A 516 -12.22 5.85 26.05
N ILE A 517 -11.89 4.59 26.34
CA ILE A 517 -11.64 4.09 27.69
C ILE A 517 -10.18 3.68 27.79
N GLY A 518 -9.43 4.35 28.67
CA GLY A 518 -8.05 4.05 29.01
C GLY A 518 -7.26 5.34 29.11
N ASN A 519 -5.93 5.26 29.21
CA ASN A 519 -5.12 6.48 29.25
C ASN A 519 -4.54 6.71 27.86
N ASP A 520 -5.11 7.66 27.14
CA ASP A 520 -4.87 7.83 25.72
C ASP A 520 -3.93 9.00 25.42
N PHE A 521 -3.27 8.90 24.27
CA PHE A 521 -2.55 10.00 23.65
C PHE A 521 -3.26 10.39 22.35
N LEU A 522 -3.64 11.66 22.23
CA LEU A 522 -4.31 12.19 21.04
C LEU A 522 -3.60 13.45 20.56
N TYR A 523 -3.30 13.49 19.26
CA TYR A 523 -2.77 14.67 18.57
C TYR A 523 -3.62 14.98 17.33
N GLY A 524 -4.31 16.12 17.32
CA GLY A 524 -5.14 16.58 16.20
C GLY A 524 -4.29 16.80 14.94
N GLY A 525 -3.33 17.71 15.04
CA GLY A 525 -2.35 17.95 13.98
C GLY A 525 -2.52 19.33 13.38
N ALA A 526 -2.89 19.41 12.11
CA ALA A 526 -2.99 20.66 11.38
C ALA A 526 -4.36 20.84 10.73
N GLY A 527 -5.06 21.89 11.12
CA GLY A 527 -6.41 22.25 10.73
C GLY A 527 -7.32 22.26 11.97
N PRO A 528 -8.56 22.73 11.85
CA PRO A 528 -9.44 22.82 13.02
C PRO A 528 -10.00 21.45 13.39
N ASP A 529 -9.57 20.93 14.53
CA ASP A 529 -9.82 19.55 14.96
C ASP A 529 -10.86 19.46 16.09
N GLN A 530 -11.47 18.28 16.22
CA GLN A 530 -12.31 17.90 17.36
C GLN A 530 -11.70 16.70 18.07
N VAL A 531 -11.29 16.87 19.32
CA VAL A 531 -10.54 15.85 20.06
C VAL A 531 -11.17 15.58 21.44
N TRP A 532 -11.57 14.34 21.68
CA TRP A 532 -12.13 13.89 22.96
C TRP A 532 -11.25 12.81 23.60
N GLY A 533 -10.72 13.06 24.80
CA GLY A 533 -9.94 12.08 25.58
C GLY A 533 -10.81 10.87 25.95
N GLY A 534 -11.83 11.10 26.78
CA GLY A 534 -12.79 10.08 27.17
C GLY A 534 -12.68 9.74 28.66
N ASP A 535 -12.77 8.46 29.00
CA ASP A 535 -12.58 7.95 30.35
C ASP A 535 -11.11 7.56 30.54
N GLY A 536 -10.34 8.30 31.33
CA GLY A 536 -8.89 8.14 31.25
C GLY A 536 -8.05 9.03 32.12
N HIS A 537 -6.74 9.00 31.90
CA HIS A 537 -5.87 10.10 32.26
C HIS A 537 -5.15 10.45 30.97
N ASP A 538 -5.77 11.35 30.21
CA ASP A 538 -5.48 11.51 28.80
C ASP A 538 -4.50 12.65 28.57
N LEU A 539 -3.71 12.51 27.51
CA LEU A 539 -2.85 13.56 26.99
C LEU A 539 -3.39 13.96 25.62
N VAL A 540 -4.00 15.14 25.55
CA VAL A 540 -4.63 15.67 24.34
C VAL A 540 -3.90 16.93 23.88
N ASN A 541 -3.61 17.01 22.59
CA ASN A 541 -3.02 18.18 21.96
C ASN A 541 -3.73 18.46 20.63
N GLY A 542 -4.33 19.65 20.49
CA GLY A 542 -5.03 20.09 19.27
C GLY A 542 -4.06 20.29 18.12
N GLY A 543 -3.09 21.19 18.30
CA GLY A 543 -1.99 21.37 17.36
C GLY A 543 -2.03 22.74 16.69
N LEU A 544 -2.21 22.78 15.38
CA LEU A 544 -2.36 24.01 14.60
C LEU A 544 -3.81 24.11 14.14
N GLY A 545 -4.55 25.14 14.52
CA GLY A 545 -5.96 25.22 14.14
C GLY A 545 -6.78 25.87 15.24
N ALA A 546 -8.05 26.11 14.94
CA ALA A 546 -9.00 26.49 15.99
C ALA A 546 -9.70 25.21 16.43
N ASP A 547 -9.22 24.63 17.53
CA ASP A 547 -9.53 23.27 17.94
C ASP A 547 -10.62 23.22 19.02
N VAL A 548 -11.31 22.09 19.09
CA VAL A 548 -12.27 21.80 20.16
C VAL A 548 -11.81 20.55 20.91
N ILE A 549 -11.42 20.74 22.16
CA ILE A 549 -10.83 19.71 23.00
C ILE A 549 -11.72 19.44 24.22
N ALA A 550 -11.94 18.17 24.54
CA ALA A 550 -12.48 17.78 25.85
C ALA A 550 -11.67 16.65 26.49
N GLY A 551 -11.28 16.80 27.76
CA GLY A 551 -10.59 15.78 28.54
C GLY A 551 -11.51 14.60 28.85
N GLY A 552 -12.56 14.85 29.62
CA GLY A 552 -13.58 13.86 29.92
C GLY A 552 -13.59 13.48 31.39
N VAL A 553 -13.41 12.20 31.70
CA VAL A 553 -13.31 11.71 33.08
C VAL A 553 -11.86 11.42 33.39
N GLY A 554 -11.28 12.19 34.31
CA GLY A 554 -10.05 11.83 34.98
C GLY A 554 -9.09 12.99 35.15
N ARG A 555 -7.78 12.74 35.02
CA ARG A 555 -6.78 13.76 35.33
C ARG A 555 -6.03 14.03 34.06
N ASP A 556 -6.60 14.89 33.25
CA ASP A 556 -6.21 15.06 31.88
C ASP A 556 -5.20 16.19 31.75
N THR A 557 -4.44 16.15 30.66
CA THR A 557 -3.53 17.23 30.26
C THR A 557 -3.88 17.62 28.84
N LEU A 558 -4.40 18.84 28.68
CA LEU A 558 -4.98 19.36 27.45
C LEU A 558 -4.16 20.55 26.96
N TYR A 559 -3.75 20.51 25.69
CA TYR A 559 -3.07 21.60 25.01
C TYR A 559 -3.89 22.01 23.78
N GLY A 560 -4.35 23.25 23.70
CA GLY A 560 -4.97 23.83 22.50
C GLY A 560 -3.96 23.88 21.36
N GLY A 561 -2.97 24.77 21.49
CA GLY A 561 -1.87 24.88 20.53
C GLY A 561 -1.82 26.27 19.90
N ASP A 562 -1.71 26.34 18.58
CA ASP A 562 -1.77 27.59 17.83
C ASP A 562 -3.17 27.76 17.23
N GLY A 563 -3.91 28.80 17.64
CA GLY A 563 -5.21 29.20 17.12
C GLY A 563 -6.19 29.55 18.24
N ASP A 564 -7.42 29.91 17.89
CA ASP A 564 -8.43 30.29 18.88
C ASP A 564 -9.18 29.03 19.33
N ASP A 565 -8.78 28.44 20.46
CA ASP A 565 -9.21 27.10 20.87
C ASP A 565 -10.38 27.09 21.86
N ILE A 566 -11.10 25.98 21.91
CA ILE A 566 -12.14 25.70 22.90
C ILE A 566 -11.76 24.46 23.70
N ILE A 567 -11.45 24.62 24.98
CA ILE A 567 -10.99 23.54 25.86
C ILE A 567 -12.00 23.31 26.99
N TYR A 568 -12.41 22.06 27.16
CA TYR A 568 -13.24 21.58 28.27
C TYR A 568 -12.44 20.55 29.10
N GLY A 569 -12.02 20.89 30.33
CA GLY A 569 -11.36 19.94 31.24
C GLY A 569 -12.31 18.78 31.59
N ALA A 570 -13.52 19.15 32.00
CA ALA A 570 -14.60 18.28 32.44
C ALA A 570 -14.43 17.78 33.88
N LEU A 571 -14.42 16.48 34.15
CA LEU A 571 -14.49 15.94 35.52
C LEU A 571 -13.10 15.59 36.05
N ASP A 572 -12.91 15.79 37.36
CA ASP A 572 -11.68 15.51 38.12
C ASP A 572 -10.61 16.61 37.92
N ASN A 573 -9.36 16.42 38.35
CA ASN A 573 -8.39 17.52 38.43
C ASN A 573 -7.51 17.59 37.18
N ASP A 574 -7.76 18.60 36.35
CA ASP A 574 -7.17 18.72 35.01
C ASP A 574 -6.07 19.77 34.90
N GLN A 575 -5.29 19.65 33.84
CA GLN A 575 -4.36 20.68 33.37
C GLN A 575 -4.77 21.13 31.97
N ALA A 576 -5.09 22.40 31.80
CA ALA A 576 -5.43 22.98 30.52
C ALA A 576 -4.47 24.12 30.15
N TYR A 577 -3.97 24.08 28.92
CA TYR A 577 -3.10 25.09 28.32
C TYR A 577 -3.76 25.53 27.00
N GLY A 578 -4.20 26.79 26.91
CA GLY A 578 -4.77 27.37 25.69
C GLY A 578 -3.72 27.42 24.58
N GLY A 579 -2.68 28.23 24.78
CA GLY A 579 -1.55 28.30 23.86
C GLY A 579 -1.44 29.68 23.25
N ALA A 580 -1.50 29.78 21.93
CA ALA A 580 -1.45 31.05 21.22
C ALA A 580 -2.74 31.30 20.46
N GLY A 581 -3.46 32.38 20.78
CA GLY A 581 -4.76 32.70 20.18
C GLY A 581 -5.72 33.19 21.26
N ASP A 582 -6.91 33.64 20.87
CA ASP A 582 -7.91 34.06 21.84
C ASP A 582 -8.74 32.83 22.29
N ASP A 583 -8.36 32.20 23.41
CA ASP A 583 -8.88 30.88 23.80
C ASP A 583 -10.12 30.94 24.69
N PHE A 584 -10.97 29.91 24.63
CA PHE A 584 -12.05 29.66 25.58
C PHE A 584 -11.78 28.40 26.40
N ILE A 585 -11.56 28.55 27.71
CA ILE A 585 -11.24 27.43 28.59
C ILE A 585 -12.29 27.28 29.69
N TRP A 586 -12.89 26.10 29.79
CA TRP A 586 -13.75 25.68 30.90
C TRP A 586 -13.11 24.53 31.66
N GLY A 587 -12.66 24.76 32.90
CA GLY A 587 -12.05 23.71 33.73
C GLY A 587 -13.05 22.61 34.06
N GLY A 588 -14.16 22.97 34.71
CA GLY A 588 -15.22 22.04 35.06
C GLY A 588 -15.17 21.66 36.53
N PRO A 589 -15.75 20.54 36.96
CA PRO A 589 -15.60 20.08 38.34
C PRO A 589 -14.22 19.48 38.62
N GLY A 590 -13.39 20.16 39.41
CA GLY A 590 -12.02 19.74 39.64
C GLY A 590 -11.23 20.76 40.45
N ASN A 591 -10.06 20.39 40.97
CA ASN A 591 -9.08 21.41 41.38
C ASN A 591 -8.13 21.61 40.22
N ASP A 592 -8.50 22.49 39.31
CA ASP A 592 -7.87 22.56 37.99
C ASP A 592 -6.67 23.51 37.98
N LEU A 593 -5.75 23.24 37.06
CA LEU A 593 -4.64 24.12 36.73
C LEU A 593 -4.79 24.61 35.29
N ILE A 594 -5.11 25.89 35.12
CA ILE A 594 -5.44 26.47 33.83
C ILE A 594 -4.43 27.57 33.47
N PHE A 595 -3.93 27.54 32.24
CA PHE A 595 -3.13 28.58 31.63
C PHE A 595 -3.78 28.98 30.30
N GLY A 596 -4.17 30.25 30.15
CA GLY A 596 -4.66 30.81 28.89
C GLY A 596 -3.56 30.80 27.84
N GLY A 597 -2.59 31.71 27.97
CA GLY A 597 -1.40 31.72 27.14
C GLY A 597 -1.15 33.07 26.52
N ASP A 598 -0.84 33.13 25.23
CA ASP A 598 -0.75 34.37 24.48
C ASP A 598 -2.11 34.65 23.83
N GLY A 599 -2.73 35.81 24.07
CA GLY A 599 -4.02 36.15 23.48
C GLY A 599 -4.98 36.77 24.50
N ASN A 600 -6.22 37.02 24.11
CA ASN A 600 -7.25 37.53 25.01
C ASN A 600 -8.18 36.39 25.40
N ASP A 601 -7.84 35.71 26.49
CA ASP A 601 -8.47 34.44 26.83
C ASP A 601 -9.74 34.64 27.64
N THR A 602 -10.71 33.74 27.48
CA THR A 602 -11.91 33.65 28.30
C THR A 602 -11.87 32.37 29.12
N ILE A 603 -11.64 32.51 30.43
CA ILE A 603 -11.43 31.38 31.33
C ILE A 603 -12.56 31.29 32.34
N ALA A 604 -13.26 30.15 32.33
CA ALA A 604 -14.27 29.77 33.31
C ALA A 604 -13.73 28.60 34.15
N PRO A 605 -13.16 28.87 35.35
CA PRO A 605 -12.41 27.86 36.10
C PRO A 605 -13.24 26.63 36.51
N GLY A 606 -14.51 26.83 36.86
CA GLY A 606 -15.44 25.72 37.08
C GLY A 606 -15.89 25.62 38.54
N LEU A 607 -15.97 24.40 39.08
CA LEU A 607 -16.27 24.14 40.49
C LEU A 607 -14.97 23.77 41.22
N ASP A 608 -15.00 23.72 42.56
CA ASP A 608 -13.82 23.35 43.36
C ASP A 608 -12.60 24.29 43.14
N ASN A 609 -11.46 24.00 43.78
CA ASN A 609 -10.43 25.02 43.98
C ASN A 609 -9.41 25.06 42.84
N ASP A 610 -9.46 26.11 42.03
CA ASP A 610 -8.62 26.21 40.84
C ASP A 610 -7.42 27.14 41.02
N THR A 611 -6.39 26.91 40.22
CA THR A 611 -5.28 27.83 40.00
C THR A 611 -5.25 28.21 38.52
N VAL A 612 -5.27 29.51 38.24
CA VAL A 612 -5.48 30.03 36.89
C VAL A 612 -4.46 31.12 36.59
N SER A 613 -3.87 31.07 35.39
CA SER A 613 -3.11 32.16 34.79
C SER A 613 -3.79 32.56 33.48
N GLY A 614 -4.01 33.85 33.26
CA GLY A 614 -4.47 34.36 31.97
C GLY A 614 -3.36 34.32 30.93
N GLY A 615 -2.16 34.76 31.32
CA GLY A 615 -1.01 34.85 30.44
C GLY A 615 -0.83 36.27 29.91
N ALA A 616 -0.58 36.40 28.60
CA ALA A 616 -0.29 37.67 27.97
C ALA A 616 -1.46 38.13 27.10
N GLY A 617 -2.12 39.23 27.49
CA GLY A 617 -3.20 39.84 26.71
C GLY A 617 -4.32 40.30 27.63
N ALA A 618 -5.48 40.64 27.07
CA ALA A 618 -6.59 41.18 27.86
C ALA A 618 -7.54 40.05 28.26
N ASP A 619 -7.27 39.40 29.38
CA ASP A 619 -7.96 38.17 29.76
C ASP A 619 -9.25 38.40 30.52
N THR A 620 -10.19 37.46 30.38
CA THR A 620 -11.52 37.51 31.00
C THR A 620 -11.75 36.28 31.86
N PHE A 621 -11.81 36.47 33.18
CA PHE A 621 -12.09 35.39 34.14
C PHE A 621 -13.58 35.39 34.54
N VAL A 622 -14.28 34.31 34.22
CA VAL A 622 -15.74 34.19 34.35
C VAL A 622 -16.12 33.39 35.59
N PHE A 623 -16.94 33.98 36.47
CA PHE A 623 -17.34 33.35 37.72
C PHE A 623 -18.85 33.21 37.90
N TYR A 624 -19.24 31.98 38.27
CA TYR A 624 -20.57 31.59 38.74
C TYR A 624 -20.49 31.14 40.20
N ARG A 625 -21.62 31.04 40.91
CA ARG A 625 -21.62 30.48 42.28
C ARG A 625 -21.26 29.00 42.28
N ASN A 626 -20.14 28.67 42.93
CA ASN A 626 -19.58 27.31 43.02
C ASN A 626 -19.06 26.93 44.44
N ASN A 627 -19.09 27.84 45.41
CA ASN A 627 -18.61 27.63 46.79
C ASN A 627 -17.12 27.24 46.90
N ALA A 628 -16.32 27.64 45.92
CA ALA A 628 -14.92 27.25 45.84
C ALA A 628 -13.95 28.44 45.92
N VAL A 629 -12.65 28.14 46.01
CA VAL A 629 -11.58 29.14 46.05
C VAL A 629 -10.76 29.07 44.77
N THR A 630 -10.87 30.06 43.90
CA THR A 630 -10.02 30.18 42.70
C THR A 630 -8.88 31.18 42.93
N ARG A 631 -7.67 30.83 42.52
CA ARG A 631 -6.47 31.66 42.62
C ARG A 631 -6.01 32.08 41.23
N ILE A 632 -6.13 33.36 40.91
CA ILE A 632 -5.61 33.94 39.66
C ILE A 632 -4.18 34.46 39.94
N THR A 633 -3.19 33.96 39.19
CA THR A 633 -1.77 34.14 39.52
C THR A 633 -1.10 35.38 38.93
N ASP A 634 -1.72 36.00 37.93
CA ASP A 634 -1.10 37.03 37.07
C ASP A 634 -2.01 38.21 36.71
N PHE A 635 -3.19 38.33 37.35
CA PHE A 635 -4.19 39.38 37.05
C PHE A 635 -3.58 40.78 36.89
N SER A 636 -3.70 41.35 35.69
CA SER A 636 -2.99 42.53 35.21
C SER A 636 -3.94 43.53 34.50
N PRO A 637 -4.45 44.53 35.24
CA PRO A 637 -5.17 45.66 34.66
C PRO A 637 -4.45 46.42 33.53
N ALA A 638 -3.12 46.32 33.47
CA ALA A 638 -2.31 46.98 32.47
C ALA A 638 -2.36 46.27 31.11
N GLU A 639 -2.56 44.95 31.10
CA GLU A 639 -2.72 44.13 29.90
C GLU A 639 -4.18 44.09 29.45
N GLY A 640 -5.11 44.30 30.38
CA GLY A 640 -6.52 44.55 30.07
C GLY A 640 -7.49 43.65 30.82
N ASP A 641 -6.99 42.86 31.77
CA ASP A 641 -7.71 41.81 32.45
C ASP A 641 -9.00 42.27 33.13
N ARG A 642 -9.98 41.36 33.12
CA ARG A 642 -11.32 41.59 33.65
C ARG A 642 -11.85 40.38 34.40
N LEU A 643 -12.70 40.68 35.38
CA LEU A 643 -13.55 39.70 36.05
C LEU A 643 -14.98 39.85 35.55
N GLU A 644 -15.56 38.77 35.04
CA GLU A 644 -16.99 38.67 34.74
C GLU A 644 -17.72 37.95 35.86
N LEU A 645 -18.54 38.70 36.60
CA LEU A 645 -19.22 38.22 37.80
C LEU A 645 -20.72 38.10 37.54
N TYR A 646 -21.21 36.87 37.53
CA TYR A 646 -22.64 36.62 37.35
C TYR A 646 -23.40 36.76 38.68
N HIS A 647 -24.63 37.29 38.61
CA HIS A 647 -25.48 37.56 39.79
C HIS A 647 -25.78 36.34 40.68
N THR A 648 -25.49 35.13 40.20
CA THR A 648 -25.58 33.92 41.00
C THR A 648 -24.63 33.92 42.21
N LEU A 649 -23.53 34.69 42.16
CA LEU A 649 -22.48 34.73 43.19
C LEU A 649 -23.00 35.19 44.57
N TRP A 650 -23.82 36.24 44.64
CA TRP A 650 -24.36 36.78 45.89
C TRP A 650 -25.83 36.41 46.12
N ALA A 651 -26.30 36.51 47.36
CA ALA A 651 -27.66 36.10 47.70
C ALA A 651 -28.68 37.00 46.98
N TRP A 652 -29.78 36.41 46.49
CA TRP A 652 -30.87 37.12 45.78
C TRP A 652 -31.40 38.36 46.52
N GLN A 653 -31.26 38.41 47.85
CA GLN A 653 -31.62 39.55 48.69
C GLN A 653 -30.87 40.85 48.37
N PHE A 654 -29.71 40.79 47.70
CA PHE A 654 -28.92 41.96 47.35
C PHE A 654 -29.32 42.59 46.00
N GLY A 655 -30.16 41.94 45.18
CA GLY A 655 -30.51 42.42 43.84
C GLY A 655 -29.30 42.47 42.90
N THR A 656 -29.34 43.30 41.84
CA THR A 656 -28.17 43.57 41.00
C THR A 656 -27.24 44.55 41.70
N LEU A 657 -26.00 44.14 41.94
CA LEU A 657 -24.95 45.01 42.49
C LEU A 657 -24.24 45.78 41.37
N THR A 658 -23.66 46.93 41.71
CA THR A 658 -22.68 47.65 40.87
C THR A 658 -21.26 47.13 41.16
N SER A 659 -20.30 47.34 40.24
CA SER A 659 -18.91 46.94 40.46
C SER A 659 -18.30 47.61 41.71
N GLN A 660 -18.59 48.89 41.92
CA GLN A 660 -18.20 49.63 43.13
C GLN A 660 -18.81 49.03 44.42
N GLN A 661 -20.03 48.49 44.34
CA GLN A 661 -20.62 47.77 45.47
C GLN A 661 -19.98 46.41 45.71
N ILE A 662 -19.49 45.73 44.66
CA ILE A 662 -18.76 44.47 44.82
C ILE A 662 -17.43 44.72 45.52
N GLU A 663 -16.66 45.68 45.03
CA GLU A 663 -15.39 46.11 45.62
C GLU A 663 -15.56 46.48 47.10
N SER A 664 -16.44 47.44 47.40
CA SER A 664 -16.61 47.94 48.78
C SER A 664 -17.19 46.93 49.78
N GLN A 665 -17.89 45.88 49.33
CA GLN A 665 -18.56 44.93 50.21
C GLN A 665 -17.85 43.58 50.33
N PHE A 666 -17.15 43.13 49.30
CA PHE A 666 -16.61 41.76 49.23
C PHE A 666 -15.10 41.70 49.03
N ALA A 667 -14.45 42.79 48.61
CA ALA A 667 -13.00 42.81 48.43
C ALA A 667 -12.27 43.11 49.76
N SER A 668 -11.15 42.44 49.99
CA SER A 668 -10.24 42.67 51.12
C SER A 668 -8.81 42.24 50.76
N LEU A 669 -7.82 42.62 51.57
CA LEU A 669 -6.45 42.08 51.45
C LEU A 669 -6.24 40.93 52.43
N ASP A 670 -5.65 39.83 51.96
CA ASP A 670 -5.23 38.72 52.82
C ASP A 670 -3.93 39.02 53.58
N GLY A 671 -3.48 38.06 54.40
CA GLY A 671 -2.25 38.19 55.19
C GLY A 671 -0.95 38.26 54.37
N ASN A 672 -1.01 37.97 53.07
CA ASN A 672 0.09 38.05 52.11
C ASN A 672 -0.01 39.29 51.20
N GLY A 673 -1.05 40.11 51.35
CA GLY A 673 -1.29 41.29 50.52
C GLY A 673 -2.01 40.99 49.20
N ASN A 674 -2.58 39.80 49.01
CA ASN A 674 -3.39 39.49 47.82
C ASN A 674 -4.79 40.08 47.98
N THR A 675 -5.38 40.55 46.90
CA THR A 675 -6.78 40.96 46.88
C THR A 675 -7.68 39.73 46.85
N VAL A 676 -8.68 39.68 47.74
CA VAL A 676 -9.62 38.57 47.92
C VAL A 676 -11.04 39.10 47.82
N LEU A 677 -11.80 38.61 46.85
CA LEU A 677 -13.26 38.77 46.77
C LEU A 677 -13.93 37.57 47.43
N SER A 678 -14.63 37.78 48.55
CA SER A 678 -15.34 36.69 49.25
C SER A 678 -16.83 36.98 49.34
N PHE A 679 -17.66 36.20 48.63
CA PHE A 679 -19.10 36.48 48.49
C PHE A 679 -19.99 35.97 49.65
N GLY A 680 -19.38 35.51 50.76
CA GLY A 680 -20.06 35.17 52.02
C GLY A 680 -20.93 33.89 51.99
N GLY A 681 -21.08 33.23 53.16
CA GLY A 681 -21.70 31.90 53.27
C GLY A 681 -20.74 30.78 52.84
N ALA A 682 -21.24 29.54 52.64
CA ALA A 682 -20.53 28.58 51.80
C ALA A 682 -20.63 29.12 50.36
N GLY A 683 -19.78 30.07 49.96
CA GLY A 683 -19.87 30.84 48.72
C GLY A 683 -18.49 31.05 48.09
N THR A 684 -18.47 31.38 46.80
CA THR A 684 -17.25 31.53 45.97
C THR A 684 -16.27 32.57 46.54
N THR A 685 -14.99 32.26 46.48
CA THR A 685 -13.87 33.15 46.84
C THR A 685 -12.89 33.24 45.67
N ILE A 686 -12.56 34.47 45.28
CA ILE A 686 -11.59 34.74 44.21
C ILE A 686 -10.38 35.41 44.84
N VAL A 687 -9.18 34.88 44.60
CA VAL A 687 -7.92 35.43 45.10
C VAL A 687 -7.07 35.90 43.92
N LEU A 688 -6.83 37.21 43.84
CA LEU A 688 -5.93 37.82 42.87
C LEU A 688 -4.53 37.91 43.49
N VAL A 689 -3.67 36.95 43.14
CA VAL A 689 -2.34 36.83 43.73
C VAL A 689 -1.44 37.97 43.25
N GLY A 690 -0.82 38.69 44.19
CA GLY A 690 0.05 39.83 43.87
C GLY A 690 -0.66 41.15 43.53
N PHE A 691 -1.98 41.13 43.26
CA PHE A 691 -2.76 42.34 43.05
C PHE A 691 -3.11 43.01 44.38
N THR A 692 -2.72 44.28 44.56
CA THR A 692 -2.83 45.03 45.83
C THR A 692 -3.71 46.28 45.75
N ASP A 693 -4.08 46.73 44.55
CA ASP A 693 -4.80 48.00 44.33
C ASP A 693 -6.32 47.81 44.36
N ILE A 694 -6.85 47.58 45.56
CA ILE A 694 -8.27 47.30 45.77
C ILE A 694 -9.20 48.45 45.33
N ASP A 695 -8.74 49.71 45.39
CA ASP A 695 -9.56 50.91 45.14
C ASP A 695 -9.82 51.17 43.63
N ALA A 696 -9.17 50.40 42.75
CA ALA A 696 -9.34 50.47 41.30
C ALA A 696 -10.00 49.22 40.72
N LEU A 697 -10.31 48.22 41.54
CA LEU A 697 -10.80 46.91 41.09
C LEU A 697 -12.16 47.03 40.38
N ASP A 698 -13.01 47.97 40.79
CA ASP A 698 -14.33 48.20 40.21
C ASP A 698 -14.32 48.52 38.69
N GLN A 699 -13.21 49.05 38.18
CA GLN A 699 -13.02 49.37 36.75
C GLN A 699 -12.76 48.13 35.89
N HIS A 700 -12.43 47.00 36.53
CA HIS A 700 -12.08 45.73 35.89
C HIS A 700 -13.14 44.64 36.14
N ILE A 701 -14.29 45.01 36.69
CA ILE A 701 -15.41 44.10 36.95
C ILE A 701 -16.56 44.40 35.99
N SER A 702 -16.97 43.39 35.24
CA SER A 702 -18.23 43.35 34.50
C SER A 702 -19.25 42.49 35.25
N ILE A 703 -20.52 42.91 35.27
CA ILE A 703 -21.60 42.23 36.01
C ILE A 703 -22.71 41.80 35.04
N PHE A 704 -23.14 40.54 35.15
CA PHE A 704 -24.14 39.91 34.28
C PHE A 704 -25.31 39.25 35.04
#